data_AF-A0A0F4LA28-F1
#
_entry.id   AF-A0A0F4LA28-F1
#
_cell.length_a   1.000
_cell.length_b   1.000
_cell.length_c   1.000
_cell.angle_alpha   90.00
_cell.angle_beta   90.00
_cell.angle_gamma   90.00
#
_symmetry.space_group_name_H-M   'P 1'
#
loop_
_entity.id
_entity.type
_entity.pdbx_description
1 polymer ?
#
loop_
_entity_poly.entity_id
_entity_poly.type
_entity_poly.pdbx_seq_one_letter_code
_entity_poly.pdbx_strand_id
1 'polypeptide(L)'
;MNKNKKSLKAIQIIFLLVATLFMLVQMFNLKGFAARAHFSFIHFMPNMLHNATLMIVPMVFGAVYSKKKQSVSESFKYWLLASVTLIIYYIFFFFIVPTRFNMWRVWGMLFPIITSTSVLFSGLVFCLLIQPHLYDFLHKLTVKQNLLVLSLLTLLGFALSAGNLSFQYSFYGLYLVLFFAWGMFLANVPINNKLLTLSLISGFLSFFIVVIGVSGFDAVYWSQIISGNGGGDWNREFLNNPTSPFMFLLVVAVFLLFKKLILTFNKKQMRYFIPVIMIMDAPISPRFMRAFSFTGSSIIDKLILLLVMTIIVVVWYQLLERYLFQINPFAKIINYLDYEPNLAKICEKGWAIFTNFVIKNRVNLLTWAWFYILSFGSFLIESDNLRIQISTAATINAIVYLLGTKFFAMILTTIFLDALFSVFYFVTTRYWTSNILVSLIAIGWAIANKIKLLLRGEPIYPTELSEIVNWRTLIPMIGKTTVIVILIALVVIIALDIFLELKCPIKKRGSWKRRGIWALLSLLLFVTPLRFNHDGGVIYHINRGFDNRQRFRNPERDIQVNGPVLNFLNYIDLQIMDQPEGYSETSIKQLNTKYEKVAAKINKKRKNDLKNQTIVFNLSESFVDPSTFPTIRFDRDVPNPVKFIQSMKSRSTYGNMLSAGYGGGTANMEWETLTGLNMGMFKSTLTPYVQIVPNYDFYPTIGMNFDYKSAVHPFIGTYYSRQEDYHRFKFDKFIYVGSKYKIIDQKKLGKSGYNSDFTTYANGLKEINSRNGGQFINLISIQNHMPYNNWYPNNEYMGKISGELFKSPAVRDQMATYVKGTQYTDKAVEQFIKQIDKIQKPITLVFYGDHYPSIISQNYTAKYPVQMHSTRYFIYSNKYARQHGAKTRLPRRANNFVSSSDFIAMMLEQTDSKVTPYQALLTEVHKKLPAITINFKGDKGFELIGRQGQVIDPKYLTKKQQEILADYEAIQYDMTAGKAYGLKIKGFYK
;
A
#
# COMPACT_ATOMS: atom_id res chain seq x y z
N MET A 1 22.20 -40.15 37.67
CA MET A 1 22.89 -40.63 36.44
C MET A 1 22.16 -41.87 35.92
N ASN A 2 21.44 -41.79 34.80
CA ASN A 2 20.73 -42.92 34.22
C ASN A 2 21.43 -43.37 32.93
N LYS A 3 22.17 -44.49 33.02
CA LYS A 3 22.94 -45.12 31.93
C LYS A 3 21.98 -45.80 30.94
N ASN A 4 21.55 -45.10 29.89
CA ASN A 4 21.13 -45.73 28.62
C ASN A 4 20.92 -44.71 27.48
N LYS A 5 21.86 -43.78 27.28
CA LYS A 5 21.97 -43.08 25.99
C LYS A 5 22.83 -43.93 25.06
N LYS A 6 22.24 -44.86 24.31
CA LYS A 6 22.93 -45.41 23.13
C LYS A 6 23.22 -44.23 22.21
N SER A 7 24.50 -43.90 22.03
CA SER A 7 24.93 -42.92 21.04
C SER A 7 24.46 -43.36 19.65
N LEU A 8 24.09 -42.39 18.82
CA LEU A 8 23.75 -42.65 17.41
C LEU A 8 24.93 -43.35 16.73
N LYS A 9 24.67 -44.42 15.97
CA LYS A 9 25.71 -45.00 15.09
C LYS A 9 26.04 -43.97 14.00
N ALA A 10 27.30 -43.90 13.56
CA ALA A 10 27.74 -42.94 12.54
C ALA A 10 26.85 -42.92 11.28
N ILE A 11 26.43 -44.11 10.82
CA ILE A 11 25.52 -44.29 9.68
C ILE A 11 24.16 -43.61 9.90
N GLN A 12 23.62 -43.64 11.13
CA GLN A 12 22.33 -42.98 11.45
C GLN A 12 22.45 -41.46 11.40
N ILE A 13 23.59 -40.90 11.82
CA ILE A 13 23.86 -39.46 11.77
C ILE A 13 23.95 -39.00 10.32
N ILE A 14 24.72 -39.71 9.50
CA ILE A 14 24.87 -39.43 8.08
C ILE A 14 23.50 -39.41 7.40
N PHE A 15 22.67 -40.43 7.65
CA PHE A 15 21.34 -40.49 7.03
C PHE A 15 20.39 -39.38 7.50
N LEU A 16 20.42 -39.01 8.79
CA LEU A 16 19.64 -37.88 9.30
C LEU A 16 20.06 -36.56 8.61
N LEU A 17 21.37 -36.33 8.45
CA LEU A 17 21.88 -35.14 7.78
C LEU A 17 21.52 -35.13 6.29
N VAL A 18 21.65 -36.25 5.59
CA VAL A 18 21.26 -36.38 4.17
C VAL A 18 19.77 -36.11 3.98
N ALA A 19 18.91 -36.71 4.81
CA ALA A 19 17.48 -36.45 4.77
C ALA A 19 17.13 -34.98 5.09
N THR A 20 17.87 -34.37 6.02
CA THR A 20 17.73 -32.94 6.34
C THR A 20 18.06 -32.08 5.12
N LEU A 21 19.22 -32.29 4.52
CA LEU A 21 19.66 -31.55 3.34
C LEU A 21 18.65 -31.71 2.20
N PHE A 22 18.19 -32.94 1.96
CA PHE A 22 17.19 -33.25 0.94
C PHE A 22 15.88 -32.46 1.12
N MET A 23 15.35 -32.39 2.34
CA MET A 23 14.16 -31.58 2.63
C MET A 23 14.46 -30.09 2.54
N LEU A 24 15.56 -29.62 3.14
CA LEU A 24 15.91 -28.21 3.16
C LEU A 24 16.17 -27.65 1.76
N VAL A 25 16.71 -28.41 0.81
CA VAL A 25 16.87 -27.96 -0.59
C VAL A 25 15.54 -27.51 -1.22
N GLN A 26 14.41 -28.08 -0.81
CA GLN A 26 13.09 -27.73 -1.35
C GLN A 26 12.64 -26.31 -0.95
N MET A 27 13.21 -25.73 0.11
CA MET A 27 12.88 -24.36 0.57
C MET A 27 13.21 -23.27 -0.46
N PHE A 28 14.12 -23.57 -1.42
CA PHE A 28 14.55 -22.63 -2.45
C PHE A 28 13.59 -22.52 -3.64
N ASN A 29 12.52 -23.33 -3.68
CA ASN A 29 11.57 -23.40 -4.78
C ASN A 29 12.26 -23.48 -6.16
N LEU A 30 12.86 -24.63 -6.45
CA LEU A 30 13.70 -24.85 -7.63
C LEU A 30 12.94 -24.78 -8.98
N LYS A 31 11.61 -24.55 -8.99
CA LYS A 31 10.80 -24.48 -10.22
C LYS A 31 11.34 -23.47 -11.23
N GLY A 32 11.75 -22.28 -10.80
CA GLY A 32 12.28 -21.25 -11.70
C GLY A 32 13.70 -21.54 -12.23
N PHE A 33 14.47 -22.40 -11.55
CA PHE A 33 15.73 -22.92 -12.09
C PHE A 33 15.45 -24.04 -13.08
N ALA A 34 14.61 -25.00 -12.68
CA ALA A 34 14.20 -26.13 -13.49
C ALA A 34 13.56 -25.71 -14.82
N ALA A 35 12.67 -24.72 -14.81
CA ALA A 35 12.00 -24.20 -16.01
C ALA A 35 12.96 -23.56 -17.05
N ARG A 36 14.20 -23.24 -16.65
CA ARG A 36 15.25 -22.74 -17.56
C ARG A 36 16.14 -23.83 -18.15
N ALA A 37 15.96 -25.09 -17.72
CA ALA A 37 16.72 -26.21 -18.25
C ALA A 37 16.26 -26.58 -19.66
N HIS A 38 17.19 -27.04 -20.49
CA HIS A 38 16.90 -27.44 -21.88
C HIS A 38 16.01 -28.69 -21.97
N PHE A 39 16.14 -29.63 -21.02
CA PHE A 39 15.36 -30.86 -21.03
C PHE A 39 14.03 -30.69 -20.28
N SER A 40 12.92 -30.97 -20.96
CA SER A 40 11.55 -30.81 -20.44
C SER A 40 11.30 -31.59 -19.15
N PHE A 41 11.86 -32.81 -19.01
CA PHE A 41 11.67 -33.60 -17.79
C PHE A 41 12.24 -32.92 -16.53
N ILE A 42 13.27 -32.09 -16.66
CA ILE A 42 13.89 -31.37 -15.53
C ILE A 42 12.88 -30.37 -14.94
N HIS A 43 11.97 -29.82 -15.76
CA HIS A 43 10.97 -28.85 -15.33
C HIS A 43 10.05 -29.40 -14.24
N PHE A 44 9.81 -30.71 -14.25
CA PHE A 44 8.90 -31.40 -13.33
C PHE A 44 9.59 -32.03 -12.12
N MET A 45 10.93 -32.16 -12.13
CA MET A 45 11.69 -32.77 -11.04
C MET A 45 11.40 -32.14 -9.66
N PRO A 46 11.28 -30.80 -9.50
CA PRO A 46 10.95 -30.22 -8.20
C PRO A 46 9.59 -30.68 -7.65
N ASN A 47 8.56 -30.79 -8.52
CA ASN A 47 7.24 -31.29 -8.11
C ASN A 47 7.30 -32.77 -7.78
N MET A 48 7.99 -33.57 -8.59
CA MET A 48 8.17 -35.01 -8.36
C MET A 48 8.88 -35.27 -7.03
N LEU A 49 9.91 -34.48 -6.72
CA LEU A 49 10.62 -34.52 -5.45
C LEU A 49 9.70 -34.22 -4.27
N HIS A 50 8.88 -33.16 -4.38
CA HIS A 50 7.94 -32.78 -3.35
C HIS A 50 6.86 -33.85 -3.13
N ASN A 51 6.28 -34.38 -4.20
CA ASN A 51 5.28 -35.45 -4.15
C ASN A 51 5.85 -36.74 -3.55
N ALA A 52 7.07 -37.12 -3.93
CA ALA A 52 7.77 -38.25 -3.31
C ALA A 52 8.02 -38.00 -1.81
N THR A 53 8.34 -36.77 -1.42
CA THR A 53 8.52 -36.36 -0.01
C THR A 53 7.23 -36.53 0.79
N LEU A 54 6.08 -36.13 0.22
CA LEU A 54 4.75 -36.31 0.84
C LEU A 54 4.41 -37.78 1.11
N MET A 55 4.98 -38.72 0.36
CA MET A 55 4.73 -40.15 0.51
C MET A 55 5.76 -40.83 1.42
N ILE A 56 7.06 -40.60 1.15
CA ILE A 56 8.14 -41.30 1.85
C ILE A 56 8.25 -40.89 3.32
N VAL A 57 8.02 -39.61 3.65
CA VAL A 57 8.16 -39.13 5.03
C VAL A 57 7.11 -39.77 5.95
N PRO A 58 5.80 -39.76 5.62
CA PRO A 58 4.80 -40.50 6.40
C PRO A 58 5.09 -42.00 6.46
N MET A 59 5.56 -42.64 5.37
CA MET A 59 5.95 -44.06 5.40
C MET A 59 7.09 -44.33 6.40
N VAL A 60 8.13 -43.52 6.39
CA VAL A 60 9.27 -43.63 7.33
C VAL A 60 8.78 -43.48 8.76
N PHE A 61 7.92 -42.48 9.03
CA PHE A 61 7.35 -42.29 10.35
C PHE A 61 6.50 -43.51 10.75
N GLY A 62 5.61 -43.98 9.87
CA GLY A 62 4.80 -45.18 10.10
C GLY A 62 5.64 -46.38 10.51
N ALA A 63 6.77 -46.61 9.83
CA ALA A 63 7.68 -47.71 10.14
C ALA A 63 8.33 -47.61 11.52
N VAL A 64 8.74 -46.40 11.92
CA VAL A 64 9.35 -46.16 13.25
C VAL A 64 8.31 -46.28 14.37
N TYR A 65 7.08 -45.85 14.09
CA TYR A 65 5.95 -45.87 15.02
C TYR A 65 5.15 -47.18 15.01
N SER A 66 5.55 -48.20 14.24
CA SER A 66 4.82 -49.47 14.10
C SER A 66 4.90 -50.39 15.32
N LYS A 67 5.91 -50.22 16.19
CA LYS A 67 6.26 -51.20 17.23
C LYS A 67 5.32 -51.22 18.44
N LYS A 68 4.68 -50.10 18.75
CA LYS A 68 3.77 -49.96 19.90
C LYS A 68 2.72 -48.88 19.67
N LYS A 69 1.61 -48.95 20.41
CA LYS A 69 0.63 -47.86 20.45
C LYS A 69 1.27 -46.57 20.96
N GLN A 70 0.89 -45.46 20.34
CA GLN A 70 1.33 -44.13 20.72
C GLN A 70 0.29 -43.43 21.59
N SER A 71 0.74 -42.54 22.47
CA SER A 71 -0.16 -41.60 23.12
C SER A 71 -0.38 -40.39 22.21
N VAL A 72 -1.55 -39.76 22.35
CA VAL A 72 -1.90 -38.46 21.77
C VAL A 72 -0.88 -37.37 22.12
N SER A 73 -0.13 -37.53 23.21
CA SER A 73 0.94 -36.62 23.62
C SER A 73 2.02 -36.44 22.54
N GLU A 74 2.27 -37.45 21.70
CA GLU A 74 3.24 -37.34 20.62
C GLU A 74 2.79 -36.35 19.55
N SER A 75 1.51 -36.37 19.16
CA SER A 75 0.93 -35.38 18.23
C SER A 75 1.01 -33.97 18.80
N PHE A 76 0.75 -33.81 20.10
CA PHE A 76 0.88 -32.51 20.78
C PHE A 76 2.31 -32.00 20.80
N LYS A 77 3.31 -32.87 21.05
CA LYS A 77 4.73 -32.51 20.99
C LYS A 77 5.14 -32.05 19.59
N TYR A 78 4.63 -32.69 18.55
CA TYR A 78 4.86 -32.28 17.16
C TYR A 78 4.28 -30.90 16.90
N TRP A 79 3.04 -30.66 17.31
CA TRP A 79 2.39 -29.36 17.18
C TRP A 79 3.14 -28.25 17.91
N LEU A 80 3.65 -28.53 19.11
CA LEU A 80 4.40 -27.57 19.89
C LEU A 80 5.77 -27.24 19.25
N LEU A 81 6.51 -28.25 18.78
CA LEU A 81 7.77 -28.05 18.05
C LEU A 81 7.55 -27.20 16.79
N ALA A 82 6.50 -27.51 16.03
CA ALA A 82 6.17 -26.79 14.80
C ALA A 82 5.81 -25.32 15.07
N SER A 83 4.90 -25.08 16.01
CA SER A 83 4.41 -23.74 16.34
C SER A 83 5.53 -22.83 16.85
N VAL A 84 6.38 -23.34 17.77
CA VAL A 84 7.51 -22.55 18.30
C VAL A 84 8.58 -22.30 17.23
N THR A 85 8.85 -23.27 16.36
CA THR A 85 9.77 -23.08 15.22
C THR A 85 9.25 -22.01 14.28
N LEU A 86 7.97 -22.04 13.90
CA LEU A 86 7.37 -21.04 13.02
C LEU A 86 7.38 -19.65 13.66
N ILE A 87 7.01 -19.51 14.94
CA ILE A 87 7.03 -18.21 15.62
C ILE A 87 8.41 -17.57 15.54
N ILE A 88 9.45 -18.32 15.92
CA ILE A 88 10.83 -17.80 15.91
C ILE A 88 11.29 -17.51 14.48
N TYR A 89 10.96 -18.39 13.53
CA TYR A 89 11.34 -18.21 12.13
C TYR A 89 10.68 -16.98 11.49
N TYR A 90 9.40 -16.71 11.80
CA TYR A 90 8.69 -15.51 11.34
C TYR A 90 9.20 -14.23 12.03
N ILE A 91 9.61 -14.30 13.29
CA ILE A 91 10.27 -13.17 13.98
C ILE A 91 11.59 -12.83 13.29
N PHE A 92 12.45 -13.81 12.99
CA PHE A 92 13.68 -13.57 12.24
C PHE A 92 13.39 -13.02 10.83
N PHE A 93 12.39 -13.58 10.14
CA PHE A 93 11.95 -13.06 8.85
C PHE A 93 11.51 -11.59 8.92
N PHE A 94 10.82 -11.19 9.99
CA PHE A 94 10.42 -9.81 10.19
C PHE A 94 11.61 -8.87 10.34
N PHE A 95 12.63 -9.24 11.12
CA PHE A 95 13.81 -8.39 11.29
C PHE A 95 14.69 -8.31 10.05
N ILE A 96 14.79 -9.39 9.27
CA ILE A 96 15.59 -9.42 8.04
C ILE A 96 14.84 -8.78 6.85
N VAL A 97 13.52 -8.97 6.76
CA VAL A 97 12.70 -8.49 5.64
C VAL A 97 11.43 -7.79 6.14
N PRO A 98 11.55 -6.66 6.87
CA PRO A 98 10.42 -6.02 7.54
C PRO A 98 9.39 -5.47 6.55
N THR A 99 9.82 -5.11 5.34
CA THR A 99 8.95 -4.67 4.23
C THR A 99 7.88 -5.68 3.82
N ARG A 100 8.05 -6.96 4.18
CA ARG A 100 7.14 -8.06 3.83
C ARG A 100 6.29 -8.54 5.01
N PHE A 101 6.34 -7.83 6.14
CA PHE A 101 5.46 -8.07 7.27
C PHE A 101 3.99 -7.90 6.87
N ASN A 102 3.15 -8.81 7.33
CA ASN A 102 1.70 -8.76 7.13
C ASN A 102 1.03 -9.62 8.21
N MET A 103 -0.11 -9.16 8.72
CA MET A 103 -0.78 -9.82 9.84
C MET A 103 -1.45 -11.16 9.48
N TRP A 104 -1.83 -11.39 8.22
CA TRP A 104 -2.28 -12.70 7.73
C TRP A 104 -1.22 -13.80 7.94
N ARG A 105 0.06 -13.42 7.92
CA ARG A 105 1.17 -14.35 8.17
C ARG A 105 1.39 -14.66 9.65
N VAL A 106 1.09 -13.71 10.52
CA VAL A 106 1.10 -13.91 11.98
C VAL A 106 0.04 -14.95 12.38
N TRP A 107 -1.12 -14.92 11.73
CA TRP A 107 -2.13 -15.98 11.87
C TRP A 107 -1.61 -17.36 11.45
N GLY A 108 -0.87 -17.42 10.33
CA GLY A 108 -0.18 -18.60 9.81
C GLY A 108 0.70 -19.33 10.84
N MET A 109 1.55 -18.58 11.53
CA MET A 109 2.51 -19.16 12.48
C MET A 109 1.88 -19.69 13.78
N LEU A 110 0.73 -19.15 14.20
CA LEU A 110 0.03 -19.59 15.42
C LEU A 110 -0.85 -20.83 15.18
N PHE A 111 -1.38 -20.97 13.97
CA PHE A 111 -2.30 -22.06 13.61
C PHE A 111 -1.88 -22.75 12.30
N PRO A 112 -0.72 -23.45 12.28
CA PRO A 112 -0.14 -23.99 11.05
C PRO A 112 -1.02 -25.00 10.31
N ILE A 113 -1.88 -25.73 11.05
CA ILE A 113 -2.84 -26.68 10.47
C ILE A 113 -4.00 -25.93 9.79
N ILE A 114 -4.65 -25.00 10.49
CA ILE A 114 -5.81 -24.25 9.96
C ILE A 114 -5.40 -23.43 8.74
N THR A 115 -4.21 -22.85 8.77
CA THR A 115 -3.69 -21.98 7.71
C THR A 115 -3.01 -22.74 6.57
N SER A 116 -2.99 -24.07 6.63
CA SER A 116 -2.34 -24.92 5.62
C SER A 116 -0.88 -24.55 5.37
N THR A 117 -0.14 -24.27 6.44
CA THR A 117 1.29 -23.91 6.36
C THR A 117 2.13 -25.06 5.80
N SER A 118 1.79 -26.31 6.13
CA SER A 118 2.43 -27.52 5.59
C SER A 118 1.46 -28.69 5.61
N VAL A 119 1.15 -29.24 4.44
CA VAL A 119 0.28 -30.41 4.31
C VAL A 119 0.96 -31.66 4.88
N LEU A 120 2.28 -31.77 4.71
CA LEU A 120 3.08 -32.87 5.27
C LEU A 120 2.98 -32.90 6.79
N PHE A 121 3.20 -31.77 7.45
CA PHE A 121 3.11 -31.67 8.90
C PHE A 121 1.70 -31.96 9.42
N SER A 122 0.67 -31.37 8.81
CA SER A 122 -0.72 -31.65 9.18
C SER A 122 -1.03 -33.15 9.05
N GLY A 123 -0.58 -33.78 7.96
CA GLY A 123 -0.71 -35.22 7.78
C GLY A 123 0.01 -36.03 8.86
N LEU A 124 1.23 -35.66 9.26
CA LEU A 124 1.94 -36.33 10.35
C LEU A 124 1.21 -36.21 11.70
N VAL A 125 0.60 -35.06 11.99
CA VAL A 125 -0.24 -34.88 13.18
C VAL A 125 -1.46 -35.81 13.14
N PHE A 126 -2.15 -35.88 12.00
CA PHE A 126 -3.30 -36.80 11.82
C PHE A 126 -2.87 -38.27 11.91
N CYS A 127 -1.74 -38.64 11.30
CA CYS A 127 -1.19 -39.98 11.36
C CYS A 127 -0.96 -40.42 12.81
N LEU A 128 -0.36 -39.57 13.64
CA LEU A 128 -0.09 -39.88 15.04
C LEU A 128 -1.35 -39.92 15.90
N LEU A 129 -2.38 -39.11 15.60
CA LEU A 129 -3.68 -39.18 16.27
C LEU A 129 -4.41 -40.50 15.97
N ILE A 130 -4.34 -40.98 14.73
CA ILE A 130 -4.99 -42.21 14.27
C ILE A 130 -4.15 -43.46 14.55
N GLN A 131 -2.84 -43.31 14.78
CA GLN A 131 -1.89 -44.42 14.92
C GLN A 131 -2.34 -45.54 15.86
N PRO A 132 -2.92 -45.29 17.06
CA PRO A 132 -3.31 -46.37 17.96
C PRO A 132 -4.41 -47.26 17.39
N HIS A 133 -5.39 -46.65 16.71
CA HIS A 133 -6.47 -47.36 16.03
C HIS A 133 -5.95 -48.10 14.79
N LEU A 134 -5.04 -47.48 14.05
CA LEU A 134 -4.39 -48.10 12.90
C LEU A 134 -3.52 -49.29 13.31
N TYR A 135 -2.83 -49.19 14.45
CA TYR A 135 -2.07 -50.28 15.05
C TYR A 135 -3.00 -51.48 15.32
N ASP A 136 -4.13 -51.25 16.00
CA ASP A 136 -5.11 -52.31 16.27
C ASP A 136 -5.70 -52.90 14.99
N PHE A 137 -6.05 -52.06 14.02
CA PHE A 137 -6.62 -52.50 12.75
C PHE A 137 -5.64 -53.38 11.97
N LEU A 138 -4.39 -52.95 11.80
CA LEU A 138 -3.38 -53.71 11.05
C LEU A 138 -3.01 -55.03 11.75
N HIS A 139 -3.03 -55.08 13.09
CA HIS A 139 -2.74 -56.33 13.83
C HIS A 139 -3.91 -57.32 13.83
N LYS A 140 -5.15 -56.87 13.61
CA LYS A 140 -6.32 -57.76 13.46
C LYS A 140 -6.32 -58.50 12.11
N LEU A 141 -5.67 -57.93 11.09
CA LEU A 141 -5.64 -58.49 9.75
C LEU A 141 -4.39 -59.34 9.51
N THR A 142 -4.53 -60.39 8.70
CA THR A 142 -3.39 -61.17 8.20
C THR A 142 -2.51 -60.33 7.25
N VAL A 143 -1.27 -60.76 7.02
CA VAL A 143 -0.35 -60.07 6.08
C VAL A 143 -0.96 -59.92 4.68
N LYS A 144 -1.65 -60.95 4.18
CA LYS A 144 -2.31 -60.93 2.87
C LYS A 144 -3.49 -59.95 2.84
N GLN A 145 -4.33 -59.94 3.89
CA GLN A 145 -5.45 -59.02 4.01
C GLN A 145 -4.99 -57.57 4.08
N ASN A 146 -3.96 -57.28 4.89
CA ASN A 146 -3.35 -55.95 4.97
C ASN A 146 -2.83 -55.49 3.60
N LEU A 147 -2.10 -56.35 2.89
CA LEU A 147 -1.60 -56.04 1.56
C LEU A 147 -2.74 -55.72 0.59
N LEU A 148 -3.81 -56.51 0.60
CA LEU A 148 -4.96 -56.34 -0.28
C LEU A 148 -5.72 -55.05 0.03
N VAL A 149 -6.03 -54.79 1.30
CA VAL A 149 -6.73 -53.58 1.74
C VAL A 149 -5.93 -52.33 1.41
N LEU A 150 -4.64 -52.30 1.74
CA LEU A 150 -3.80 -51.13 1.48
C LEU A 150 -3.60 -50.89 -0.03
N SER A 151 -3.47 -51.95 -0.83
CA SER A 151 -3.37 -51.83 -2.30
C SER A 151 -4.67 -51.33 -2.92
N LEU A 152 -5.82 -51.85 -2.45
CA LEU A 152 -7.14 -51.40 -2.89
C LEU A 152 -7.33 -49.90 -2.57
N LEU A 153 -6.98 -49.46 -1.36
CA LEU A 153 -7.08 -48.05 -0.97
C LEU A 153 -6.15 -47.14 -1.80
N THR A 154 -4.93 -47.58 -2.11
CA THR A 154 -4.02 -46.84 -3.01
C THR A 154 -4.62 -46.70 -4.41
N LEU A 155 -5.11 -47.80 -5.00
CA LEU A 155 -5.73 -47.79 -6.33
C LEU A 155 -7.04 -46.98 -6.35
N LEU A 156 -7.85 -47.06 -5.29
CA LEU A 156 -9.09 -46.32 -5.16
C LEU A 156 -8.82 -44.81 -5.09
N GLY A 157 -7.82 -44.38 -4.30
CA GLY A 157 -7.43 -42.97 -4.24
C GLY A 157 -6.98 -42.44 -5.60
N PHE A 158 -6.29 -43.25 -6.40
CA PHE A 158 -5.96 -42.91 -7.77
C PHE A 158 -7.20 -42.83 -8.66
N ALA A 159 -8.05 -43.88 -8.67
CA ALA A 159 -9.22 -43.96 -9.52
C ALA A 159 -10.23 -42.82 -9.26
N LEU A 160 -10.44 -42.46 -7.99
CA LEU A 160 -11.35 -41.39 -7.60
C LEU A 160 -10.81 -39.98 -7.87
N SER A 161 -9.48 -39.82 -7.97
CA SER A 161 -8.87 -38.52 -8.25
C SER A 161 -8.38 -38.37 -9.69
N ALA A 162 -8.34 -39.47 -10.45
CA ALA A 162 -7.62 -39.59 -11.71
C ALA A 162 -6.18 -39.03 -11.64
N GLY A 163 -5.51 -39.07 -10.48
CA GLY A 163 -4.19 -38.48 -10.31
C GLY A 163 -4.18 -36.94 -10.20
N ASN A 164 -5.29 -36.30 -9.84
CA ASN A 164 -5.43 -34.83 -9.78
C ASN A 164 -5.74 -34.30 -8.36
N LEU A 165 -5.31 -35.02 -7.31
CA LEU A 165 -5.52 -34.56 -5.94
C LEU A 165 -4.55 -33.41 -5.61
N SER A 166 -5.08 -32.23 -5.26
CA SER A 166 -4.27 -31.03 -4.98
C SER A 166 -3.86 -30.96 -3.50
N PHE A 167 -2.59 -31.21 -3.17
CA PHE A 167 -2.09 -31.14 -1.79
C PHE A 167 -1.77 -29.70 -1.34
N GLN A 168 -2.73 -28.78 -1.48
CA GLN A 168 -2.57 -27.36 -1.10
C GLN A 168 -3.11 -27.04 0.30
N TYR A 169 -4.10 -27.81 0.77
CA TYR A 169 -4.75 -27.59 2.06
C TYR A 169 -4.44 -28.71 3.05
N SER A 170 -4.36 -28.39 4.34
CA SER A 170 -4.10 -29.35 5.42
C SER A 170 -5.04 -30.55 5.41
N PHE A 171 -6.27 -30.39 4.92
CA PHE A 171 -7.24 -31.47 4.79
C PHE A 171 -6.70 -32.66 3.99
N TYR A 172 -5.95 -32.40 2.91
CA TYR A 172 -5.31 -33.46 2.11
C TYR A 172 -4.22 -34.22 2.87
N GLY A 173 -3.78 -33.70 4.01
CA GLY A 173 -2.94 -34.41 4.96
C GLY A 173 -3.57 -35.71 5.48
N LEU A 174 -4.91 -35.82 5.47
CA LEU A 174 -5.61 -37.08 5.83
C LEU A 174 -5.25 -38.23 4.88
N TYR A 175 -5.02 -37.93 3.60
CA TYR A 175 -4.61 -38.96 2.63
C TYR A 175 -3.23 -39.53 2.96
N LEU A 176 -2.37 -38.76 3.65
CA LEU A 176 -1.04 -39.22 4.05
C LEU A 176 -1.08 -40.33 5.11
N VAL A 177 -2.21 -40.54 5.78
CA VAL A 177 -2.44 -41.67 6.70
C VAL A 177 -2.30 -43.01 5.98
N LEU A 178 -2.66 -43.08 4.69
CA LEU A 178 -2.47 -44.28 3.88
C LEU A 178 -0.99 -44.64 3.74
N PHE A 179 -0.14 -43.66 3.44
CA PHE A 179 1.31 -43.87 3.34
C PHE A 179 1.93 -44.22 4.70
N PHE A 180 1.44 -43.61 5.78
CA PHE A 180 1.84 -43.98 7.12
C PHE A 180 1.45 -45.44 7.46
N ALA A 181 0.26 -45.88 7.07
CA ALA A 181 -0.19 -47.27 7.22
C ALA A 181 0.68 -48.26 6.41
N TRP A 182 1.03 -47.91 5.17
CA TRP A 182 1.99 -48.67 4.38
C TRP A 182 3.35 -48.79 5.08
N GLY A 183 3.85 -47.71 5.69
CA GLY A 183 5.06 -47.73 6.50
C GLY A 183 4.97 -48.69 7.69
N MET A 184 3.85 -48.66 8.43
CA MET A 184 3.60 -49.57 9.56
C MET A 184 3.54 -51.03 9.13
N PHE A 185 2.86 -51.31 8.02
CA PHE A 185 2.76 -52.65 7.45
C PHE A 185 4.13 -53.17 6.98
N LEU A 186 4.82 -52.42 6.11
CA LEU A 186 6.11 -52.82 5.55
C LEU A 186 7.20 -52.98 6.61
N ALA A 187 7.09 -52.31 7.76
CA ALA A 187 7.99 -52.53 8.89
C ALA A 187 7.94 -53.96 9.45
N ASN A 188 6.75 -54.56 9.47
CA ASN A 188 6.49 -55.84 10.14
C ASN A 188 6.52 -57.05 9.19
N VAL A 189 6.54 -56.85 7.87
CA VAL A 189 6.59 -57.92 6.88
C VAL A 189 8.04 -58.36 6.60
N PRO A 190 8.38 -59.66 6.64
CA PRO A 190 9.70 -60.13 6.20
C PRO A 190 9.83 -59.97 4.68
N ILE A 191 10.92 -59.33 4.22
CA ILE A 191 11.19 -59.11 2.78
C ILE A 191 12.39 -59.96 2.40
N ASN A 192 12.18 -60.94 1.52
CA ASN A 192 13.26 -61.77 0.98
C ASN A 192 13.98 -61.06 -0.19
N ASN A 193 15.16 -61.58 -0.58
CA ASN A 193 15.97 -60.97 -1.64
C ASN A 193 15.23 -60.91 -2.99
N LYS A 194 14.44 -61.93 -3.34
CA LYS A 194 13.67 -61.97 -4.59
C LYS A 194 12.64 -60.83 -4.65
N LEU A 195 11.88 -60.63 -3.58
CA LEU A 195 10.87 -59.57 -3.48
C LEU A 195 11.53 -58.19 -3.50
N LEU A 196 12.67 -58.02 -2.82
CA LEU A 196 13.43 -56.77 -2.86
C LEU A 196 13.88 -56.44 -4.30
N THR A 197 14.47 -57.41 -5.02
CA THR A 197 14.88 -57.22 -6.42
C THR A 197 13.69 -56.86 -7.31
N LEU A 198 12.55 -57.53 -7.18
CA LEU A 198 11.34 -57.23 -7.93
C LEU A 198 10.82 -55.81 -7.64
N SER A 199 10.80 -55.38 -6.38
CA SER A 199 10.41 -54.01 -6.02
C SER A 199 11.36 -52.96 -6.58
N LEU A 200 12.67 -53.23 -6.60
CA LEU A 200 13.66 -52.32 -7.19
C LEU A 200 13.50 -52.21 -8.71
N ILE A 201 13.27 -53.32 -9.42
CA ILE A 201 13.00 -53.32 -10.86
C ILE A 201 11.70 -52.55 -11.15
N SER A 202 10.64 -52.81 -10.38
CA SER A 202 9.35 -52.11 -10.52
C SER A 202 9.47 -50.60 -10.26
N GLY A 203 10.23 -50.20 -9.24
CA GLY A 203 10.50 -48.79 -8.95
C GLY A 203 11.32 -48.12 -10.05
N PHE A 204 12.34 -48.80 -10.58
CA PHE A 204 13.14 -48.30 -11.70
C PHE A 204 12.29 -48.12 -12.97
N LEU A 205 11.47 -49.10 -13.33
CA LEU A 205 10.54 -48.99 -14.47
C LEU A 205 9.56 -47.83 -14.26
N SER A 206 9.00 -47.71 -13.05
CA SER A 206 8.08 -46.62 -12.69
C SER A 206 8.73 -45.25 -12.78
N PHE A 207 10.01 -45.12 -12.42
CA PHE A 207 10.79 -43.89 -12.59
C PHE A 207 10.80 -43.43 -14.06
N PHE A 208 11.12 -44.32 -14.99
CA PHE A 208 11.12 -43.98 -16.42
C PHE A 208 9.73 -43.61 -16.94
N ILE A 209 8.70 -44.36 -16.51
CA ILE A 209 7.31 -44.05 -16.87
C ILE A 209 6.92 -42.64 -16.40
N VAL A 210 7.25 -42.26 -15.16
CA VAL A 210 6.95 -40.92 -14.64
C VAL A 210 7.77 -39.85 -15.38
N VAL A 211 9.09 -40.02 -15.50
CA VAL A 211 9.97 -39.00 -16.09
C VAL A 211 9.62 -38.71 -17.54
N ILE A 212 9.40 -39.75 -18.35
CA ILE A 212 9.06 -39.62 -19.77
C ILE A 212 7.58 -39.22 -19.91
N GLY A 213 6.69 -39.91 -19.20
CA GLY A 213 5.25 -39.76 -19.34
C GLY A 213 4.76 -38.38 -18.88
N VAL A 214 5.28 -37.81 -17.80
CA VAL A 214 4.85 -36.47 -17.33
C VAL A 214 5.10 -35.41 -18.39
N SER A 215 6.26 -35.45 -19.05
CA SER A 215 6.60 -34.52 -20.13
C SER A 215 5.66 -34.68 -21.32
N GLY A 216 5.31 -35.92 -21.67
CA GLY A 216 4.34 -36.22 -22.73
C GLY A 216 2.93 -35.74 -22.40
N PHE A 217 2.45 -35.98 -21.17
CA PHE A 217 1.13 -35.55 -20.72
C PHE A 217 1.00 -34.02 -20.69
N ASP A 218 2.05 -33.30 -20.27
CA ASP A 218 2.06 -31.83 -20.29
C ASP A 218 2.13 -31.27 -21.72
N ALA A 219 2.86 -31.91 -22.63
CA ALA A 219 2.89 -31.53 -24.04
C ALA A 219 1.49 -31.63 -24.70
N VAL A 220 0.74 -32.69 -24.39
CA VAL A 220 -0.65 -32.86 -24.85
C VAL A 220 -1.55 -31.77 -24.26
N TYR A 221 -1.43 -31.49 -22.96
CA TYR A 221 -2.18 -30.44 -22.28
C TYR A 221 -1.99 -29.07 -22.95
N TRP A 222 -0.73 -28.67 -23.20
CA TRP A 222 -0.44 -27.39 -23.85
C TRP A 222 -0.85 -27.35 -25.32
N SER A 223 -0.73 -28.47 -26.05
CA SER A 223 -1.24 -28.58 -27.42
C SER A 223 -2.75 -28.31 -27.49
N GLN A 224 -3.54 -28.84 -26.55
CA GLN A 224 -4.98 -28.58 -26.46
C GLN A 224 -5.32 -27.13 -26.10
N ILE A 225 -4.55 -26.51 -25.19
CA ILE A 225 -4.72 -25.08 -24.87
C ILE A 225 -4.43 -24.21 -26.10
N ILE A 226 -3.30 -24.45 -26.78
CA ILE A 226 -2.85 -23.65 -27.92
C ILE A 226 -3.80 -23.81 -29.11
N SER A 227 -4.36 -25.01 -29.33
CA SER A 227 -5.31 -25.27 -30.41
C SER A 227 -6.72 -24.70 -30.18
N GLY A 228 -6.99 -24.06 -29.04
CA GLY A 228 -8.30 -23.45 -28.73
C GLY A 228 -9.41 -24.46 -28.42
N ASN A 229 -9.10 -25.76 -28.34
CA ASN A 229 -10.06 -26.85 -28.13
C ASN A 229 -10.46 -27.03 -26.64
N GLY A 230 -10.60 -25.94 -25.88
CA GLY A 230 -11.06 -26.00 -24.48
C GLY A 230 -10.06 -26.66 -23.52
N GLY A 231 -8.78 -26.29 -23.62
CA GLY A 231 -7.70 -26.89 -22.82
C GLY A 231 -7.90 -26.76 -21.31
N GLY A 232 -8.28 -27.86 -20.67
CA GLY A 232 -8.49 -27.96 -19.24
C GLY A 232 -8.82 -29.38 -18.75
N ASP A 233 -9.41 -30.22 -19.62
CA ASP A 233 -9.90 -31.55 -19.24
C ASP A 233 -8.81 -32.63 -19.18
N TRP A 234 -7.66 -32.44 -19.84
CA TRP A 234 -6.54 -33.38 -19.76
C TRP A 234 -5.75 -33.21 -18.46
N ASN A 235 -5.66 -34.27 -17.65
CA ASN A 235 -4.90 -34.21 -16.41
C ASN A 235 -3.39 -34.39 -16.66
N ARG A 236 -2.65 -33.28 -16.71
CA ARG A 236 -1.19 -33.30 -16.80
C ARG A 236 -0.47 -33.86 -15.55
N GLU A 237 -1.12 -33.87 -14.39
CA GLU A 237 -0.53 -34.32 -13.12
C GLU A 237 -0.69 -35.84 -12.90
N PHE A 238 -1.35 -36.56 -13.82
CA PHE A 238 -1.71 -37.98 -13.70
C PHE A 238 -0.58 -38.89 -13.19
N LEU A 239 0.64 -38.70 -13.71
CA LEU A 239 1.83 -39.46 -13.32
C LEU A 239 2.65 -38.79 -12.22
N ASN A 240 2.47 -37.49 -11.97
CA ASN A 240 3.21 -36.71 -10.98
C ASN A 240 2.28 -36.22 -9.87
N ASN A 241 1.63 -37.16 -9.19
CA ASN A 241 0.74 -36.90 -8.06
C ASN A 241 0.98 -37.93 -6.96
N PRO A 242 0.83 -37.58 -5.66
CA PRO A 242 0.92 -38.56 -4.59
C PRO A 242 -0.08 -39.72 -4.72
N THR A 243 -1.22 -39.56 -5.39
CA THR A 243 -2.16 -40.67 -5.64
C THR A 243 -1.72 -41.60 -6.77
N SER A 244 -0.68 -41.26 -7.53
CA SER A 244 -0.24 -42.06 -8.69
C SER A 244 0.37 -43.40 -8.27
N PRO A 245 -0.10 -44.55 -8.82
CA PRO A 245 0.48 -45.86 -8.54
C PRO A 245 1.96 -45.97 -8.94
N PHE A 246 2.38 -45.29 -10.01
CA PHE A 246 3.77 -45.30 -10.46
C PHE A 246 4.68 -44.54 -9.50
N MET A 247 4.24 -43.37 -9.01
CA MET A 247 4.95 -42.66 -7.94
C MET A 247 5.01 -43.48 -6.65
N PHE A 248 3.94 -44.20 -6.33
CA PHE A 248 3.90 -45.08 -5.17
C PHE A 248 4.91 -46.23 -5.25
N LEU A 249 4.99 -46.92 -6.39
CA LEU A 249 5.96 -47.99 -6.61
C LEU A 249 7.40 -47.49 -6.51
N LEU A 250 7.69 -46.30 -7.07
CA LEU A 250 8.99 -45.65 -6.92
C LEU A 250 9.34 -45.43 -5.43
N VAL A 251 8.41 -44.86 -4.66
CA VAL A 251 8.62 -44.55 -3.24
C VAL A 251 8.76 -45.84 -2.40
N VAL A 252 7.99 -46.88 -2.69
CA VAL A 252 8.10 -48.19 -2.03
C VAL A 252 9.47 -48.83 -2.28
N ALA A 253 9.99 -48.76 -3.50
CA ALA A 253 11.32 -49.27 -3.83
C ALA A 253 12.42 -48.57 -2.99
N VAL A 254 12.36 -47.23 -2.91
CA VAL A 254 13.27 -46.44 -2.06
C VAL A 254 13.11 -46.79 -0.59
N PHE A 255 11.87 -46.92 -0.09
CA PHE A 255 11.61 -47.31 1.29
C PHE A 255 12.21 -48.68 1.63
N LEU A 256 12.02 -49.68 0.76
CA LEU A 256 12.52 -51.05 0.97
C LEU A 256 14.05 -51.11 0.93
N LEU A 257 14.69 -50.34 0.04
CA LEU A 257 16.14 -50.20 -0.02
C LEU A 257 16.73 -49.75 1.33
N PHE A 258 16.08 -48.81 2.00
CA PHE A 258 16.53 -48.26 3.28
C PHE A 258 15.83 -48.83 4.51
N LYS A 259 14.96 -49.84 4.35
CA LYS A 259 14.11 -50.37 5.44
C LYS A 259 14.90 -50.76 6.68
N LYS A 260 15.99 -51.51 6.52
CA LYS A 260 16.83 -51.97 7.65
C LYS A 260 17.33 -50.78 8.48
N LEU A 261 17.74 -49.70 7.81
CA LEU A 261 18.21 -48.47 8.46
C LEU A 261 17.07 -47.70 9.11
N ILE A 262 15.93 -47.54 8.41
CA ILE A 262 14.73 -46.86 8.92
C ILE A 262 14.29 -47.43 10.28
N LEU A 263 14.26 -48.76 10.40
CA LEU A 263 13.83 -49.47 11.61
C LEU A 263 14.75 -49.30 12.83
N THR A 264 15.96 -48.74 12.62
CA THR A 264 16.90 -48.41 13.69
C THR A 264 16.61 -47.06 14.35
N PHE A 265 15.79 -46.21 13.73
CA PHE A 265 15.42 -44.92 14.29
C PHE A 265 14.39 -45.05 15.44
N ASN A 266 14.33 -44.01 16.27
CA ASN A 266 13.40 -43.88 17.39
C ASN A 266 12.57 -42.59 17.28
N LYS A 267 11.57 -42.46 18.16
CA LYS A 267 10.65 -41.31 18.19
C LYS A 267 11.37 -39.96 18.31
N LYS A 268 12.45 -39.91 19.10
CA LYS A 268 13.21 -38.68 19.32
C LYS A 268 13.85 -38.20 18.02
N GLN A 269 14.42 -39.12 17.24
CA GLN A 269 14.98 -38.81 15.93
C GLN A 269 13.91 -38.43 14.90
N MET A 270 12.67 -38.89 15.05
CA MET A 270 11.56 -38.45 14.17
C MET A 270 11.10 -37.02 14.49
N ARG A 271 11.07 -36.63 15.77
CA ARG A 271 10.74 -35.25 16.18
C ARG A 271 11.68 -34.20 15.61
N TYR A 272 12.95 -34.56 15.38
CA TYR A 272 13.95 -33.68 14.77
C TYR A 272 13.52 -33.15 13.39
N PHE A 273 12.77 -33.94 12.62
CA PHE A 273 12.31 -33.50 11.30
C PHE A 273 11.16 -32.48 11.36
N ILE A 274 10.52 -32.26 12.51
CA ILE A 274 9.41 -31.31 12.60
C ILE A 274 9.88 -29.87 12.35
N PRO A 275 10.92 -29.35 13.01
CA PRO A 275 11.51 -28.07 12.62
C PRO A 275 11.99 -28.02 11.16
N VAL A 276 12.55 -29.12 10.63
CA VAL A 276 13.00 -29.20 9.21
C VAL A 276 11.82 -28.98 8.27
N ILE A 277 10.71 -29.70 8.47
CA ILE A 277 9.50 -29.61 7.65
C ILE A 277 8.90 -28.20 7.74
N MET A 278 8.88 -27.59 8.93
CA MET A 278 8.39 -26.20 9.07
C MET A 278 9.23 -25.20 8.28
N ILE A 279 10.55 -25.32 8.30
CA ILE A 279 11.42 -24.42 7.54
C ILE A 279 11.33 -24.71 6.04
N MET A 280 11.16 -25.97 5.64
CA MET A 280 10.98 -26.36 4.24
C MET A 280 9.71 -25.74 3.64
N ASP A 281 8.57 -25.92 4.31
CA ASP A 281 7.25 -25.59 3.74
C ASP A 281 6.73 -24.20 4.09
N ALA A 282 7.33 -23.51 5.08
CA ALA A 282 6.86 -22.19 5.49
C ALA A 282 6.77 -21.22 4.28
N PRO A 283 5.63 -20.53 4.07
CA PRO A 283 5.43 -19.62 2.93
C PRO A 283 6.46 -18.49 2.81
N ILE A 284 7.19 -18.20 3.89
CA ILE A 284 8.24 -17.18 3.94
C ILE A 284 9.59 -17.69 3.43
N SER A 285 9.84 -19.00 3.37
CA SER A 285 11.17 -19.56 3.15
C SER A 285 11.83 -19.14 1.83
N PRO A 286 11.17 -19.23 0.66
CA PRO A 286 11.80 -18.81 -0.59
C PRO A 286 12.18 -17.31 -0.64
N ARG A 287 11.55 -16.48 0.21
CA ARG A 287 11.86 -15.05 0.30
C ARG A 287 12.92 -14.78 1.35
N PHE A 288 12.82 -15.42 2.51
CA PHE A 288 13.84 -15.33 3.55
C PHE A 288 15.21 -15.72 3.01
N MET A 289 15.28 -16.83 2.29
CA MET A 289 16.54 -17.32 1.74
C MET A 289 17.13 -16.41 0.65
N ARG A 290 16.30 -15.64 -0.05
CA ARG A 290 16.77 -14.65 -1.05
C ARG A 290 17.31 -13.36 -0.43
N ALA A 291 17.08 -13.12 0.85
CA ALA A 291 17.58 -11.93 1.54
C ALA A 291 19.10 -12.00 1.84
N PHE A 292 19.69 -13.20 1.75
CA PHE A 292 21.10 -13.43 2.01
C PHE A 292 21.88 -13.55 0.70
N SER A 293 22.94 -12.75 0.55
CA SER A 293 23.94 -12.89 -0.52
C SER A 293 25.33 -12.69 0.07
N PHE A 294 26.23 -13.66 -0.16
CA PHE A 294 27.54 -13.71 0.48
C PHE A 294 28.69 -13.61 -0.54
N THR A 295 28.55 -14.26 -1.68
CA THR A 295 29.65 -14.50 -2.63
C THR A 295 29.39 -13.97 -4.05
N GLY A 296 28.22 -13.35 -4.27
CA GLY A 296 27.76 -12.91 -5.60
C GLY A 296 27.29 -14.03 -6.53
N SER A 297 27.56 -15.31 -6.18
CA SER A 297 27.05 -16.48 -6.92
C SER A 297 25.79 -17.03 -6.25
N SER A 298 24.67 -17.02 -6.97
CA SER A 298 23.39 -17.52 -6.45
C SER A 298 23.43 -19.01 -6.09
N ILE A 299 24.28 -19.81 -6.75
CA ILE A 299 24.39 -21.25 -6.46
C ILE A 299 25.21 -21.46 -5.18
N ILE A 300 26.36 -20.79 -5.05
CA ILE A 300 27.23 -20.89 -3.89
C ILE A 300 26.51 -20.36 -2.65
N ASP A 301 25.83 -19.21 -2.76
CA ASP A 301 25.04 -18.63 -1.66
C ASP A 301 23.96 -19.62 -1.17
N LYS A 302 23.28 -20.33 -2.07
CA LYS A 302 22.29 -21.37 -1.68
C LYS A 302 22.93 -22.56 -0.99
N LEU A 303 24.11 -23.02 -1.44
CA LEU A 303 24.82 -24.13 -0.82
C LEU A 303 25.31 -23.77 0.59
N ILE A 304 25.88 -22.56 0.76
CA ILE A 304 26.27 -22.03 2.08
C ILE A 304 25.05 -21.95 2.99
N LEU A 305 23.96 -21.38 2.49
CA LEU A 305 22.74 -21.21 3.28
C LEU A 305 22.12 -22.57 3.66
N LEU A 306 22.19 -23.57 2.78
CA LEU A 306 21.76 -24.94 3.10
C LEU A 306 22.56 -25.55 4.26
N LEU A 307 23.88 -25.38 4.25
CA LEU A 307 24.76 -25.83 5.34
C LEU A 307 24.46 -25.08 6.65
N VAL A 308 24.35 -23.75 6.60
CA VAL A 308 24.01 -22.91 7.74
C VAL A 308 22.65 -23.30 8.34
N MET A 309 21.63 -23.46 7.50
CA MET A 309 20.29 -23.86 7.96
C MET A 309 20.27 -25.27 8.55
N THR A 310 21.10 -26.19 8.04
CA THR A 310 21.24 -27.53 8.62
C THR A 310 21.80 -27.44 10.04
N ILE A 311 22.85 -26.64 10.27
CA ILE A 311 23.42 -26.40 11.60
C ILE A 311 22.39 -25.75 12.53
N ILE A 312 21.70 -24.72 12.05
CA ILE A 312 20.65 -24.01 12.81
C ILE A 312 19.57 -25.00 13.26
N VAL A 313 19.07 -25.85 12.37
CA VAL A 313 18.01 -26.81 12.74
C VAL A 313 18.48 -27.84 13.76
N VAL A 314 19.71 -28.33 13.64
CA VAL A 314 20.30 -29.26 14.62
C VAL A 314 20.37 -28.60 16.00
N VAL A 315 20.93 -27.40 16.09
CA VAL A 315 21.04 -26.65 17.36
C VAL A 315 19.65 -26.33 17.92
N TRP A 316 18.76 -25.83 17.06
CA TRP A 316 17.40 -25.44 17.43
C TRP A 316 16.59 -26.61 17.98
N TYR A 317 16.61 -27.76 17.30
CA TYR A 317 15.92 -28.95 17.79
C TYR A 317 16.48 -29.40 19.15
N GLN A 318 17.80 -29.36 19.36
CA GLN A 318 18.39 -29.73 20.66
C GLN A 318 17.92 -28.81 21.80
N LEU A 319 17.80 -27.50 21.52
CA LEU A 319 17.26 -26.53 22.48
C LEU A 319 15.79 -26.82 22.79
N LEU A 320 14.96 -27.00 21.77
CA LEU A 320 13.54 -27.31 21.95
C LEU A 320 13.35 -28.61 22.71
N GLU A 321 13.99 -29.70 22.30
CA GLU A 321 13.85 -31.00 22.94
C GLU A 321 14.33 -30.98 24.41
N ARG A 322 15.32 -30.13 24.75
CA ARG A 322 15.81 -30.00 26.12
C ARG A 322 14.87 -29.20 27.01
N TYR A 323 14.32 -28.10 26.53
CA TYR A 323 13.63 -27.13 27.38
C TYR A 323 12.12 -27.05 27.14
N LEU A 324 11.66 -27.17 25.90
CA LEU A 324 10.27 -26.89 25.51
C LEU A 324 9.26 -27.75 26.29
N PHE A 325 9.52 -29.05 26.40
CA PHE A 325 8.60 -29.98 27.08
C PHE A 325 8.68 -29.92 28.61
N GLN A 326 9.66 -29.20 29.17
CA GLN A 326 9.82 -29.02 30.62
C GLN A 326 9.07 -27.79 31.14
N ILE A 327 8.60 -26.92 30.24
CA ILE A 327 7.83 -25.73 30.61
C ILE A 327 6.49 -26.17 31.24
N ASN A 328 6.26 -25.77 32.49
CA ASN A 328 5.14 -26.22 33.34
C ASN A 328 3.78 -26.40 32.64
N PRO A 329 3.22 -25.42 31.90
CA PRO A 329 1.94 -25.61 31.21
C PRO A 329 1.99 -26.75 30.18
N PHE A 330 3.07 -26.88 29.41
CA PHE A 330 3.23 -27.93 28.41
C PHE A 330 3.46 -29.29 29.04
N ALA A 331 4.30 -29.36 30.09
CA ALA A 331 4.55 -30.59 30.84
C ALA A 331 3.25 -31.16 31.45
N LYS A 332 2.39 -30.31 32.03
CA LYS A 332 1.09 -30.71 32.58
C LYS A 332 0.16 -31.29 31.51
N ILE A 333 0.11 -30.67 30.33
CA ILE A 333 -0.70 -31.17 29.20
C ILE A 333 -0.15 -32.50 28.72
N ILE A 334 1.17 -32.61 28.52
CA ILE A 334 1.82 -33.84 28.07
C ILE A 334 1.54 -34.99 29.04
N ASN A 335 1.71 -34.77 30.35
CA ASN A 335 1.44 -35.79 31.37
C ASN A 335 -0.03 -36.24 31.38
N TYR A 336 -0.98 -35.31 31.19
CA TYR A 336 -2.40 -35.66 31.07
C TYR A 336 -2.69 -36.49 29.81
N LEU A 337 -2.14 -36.10 28.65
CA LEU A 337 -2.30 -36.82 27.39
C LEU A 337 -1.61 -38.19 27.39
N ASP A 338 -0.51 -38.35 28.14
CA ASP A 338 0.16 -39.64 28.32
C ASP A 338 -0.68 -40.63 29.15
N TYR A 339 -1.53 -40.13 30.06
CA TYR A 339 -2.38 -40.96 30.92
C TYR A 339 -3.77 -41.26 30.31
N GLU A 340 -4.40 -40.30 29.63
CA GLU A 340 -5.74 -40.46 29.07
C GLU A 340 -5.67 -40.86 27.58
N PRO A 341 -5.96 -42.13 27.21
CA PRO A 341 -5.92 -42.56 25.82
C PRO A 341 -7.18 -42.23 25.02
N ASN A 342 -8.30 -41.87 25.67
CA ASN A 342 -9.57 -41.64 24.99
C ASN A 342 -9.64 -40.21 24.41
N LEU A 343 -9.62 -40.11 23.08
CA LEU A 343 -9.67 -38.83 22.37
C LEU A 343 -10.94 -38.01 22.66
N ALA A 344 -12.09 -38.66 22.84
CA ALA A 344 -13.34 -37.96 23.15
C ALA A 344 -13.26 -37.25 24.51
N LYS A 345 -12.71 -37.93 25.54
CA LYS A 345 -12.49 -37.33 26.86
C LYS A 345 -11.50 -36.17 26.83
N ILE A 346 -10.44 -36.30 26.02
CA ILE A 346 -9.47 -35.20 25.80
C ILE A 346 -10.19 -33.99 25.19
N CYS A 347 -11.00 -34.20 24.15
CA CYS A 347 -11.77 -33.14 23.49
C CYS A 347 -12.78 -32.49 24.44
N GLU A 348 -13.50 -33.29 25.25
CA GLU A 348 -14.44 -32.81 26.26
C GLU A 348 -13.74 -31.91 27.29
N LYS A 349 -12.61 -32.35 27.84
CA LYS A 349 -11.83 -31.52 28.77
C LYS A 349 -11.27 -30.26 28.11
N GLY A 350 -10.79 -30.37 26.87
CA GLY A 350 -10.32 -29.23 26.08
C GLY A 350 -11.43 -28.20 25.87
N TRP A 351 -12.62 -28.66 25.49
CA TRP A 351 -13.81 -27.83 25.34
C TRP A 351 -14.20 -27.19 26.66
N ALA A 352 -14.22 -27.93 27.77
CA ALA A 352 -14.49 -27.40 29.11
C ALA A 352 -13.48 -26.31 29.53
N ILE A 353 -12.19 -26.47 29.22
CA ILE A 353 -11.18 -25.44 29.47
C ILE A 353 -11.46 -24.18 28.63
N PHE A 354 -11.78 -24.36 27.34
CA PHE A 354 -12.11 -23.26 26.43
C PHE A 354 -13.38 -22.51 26.87
N THR A 355 -14.47 -23.21 27.17
CA THR A 355 -15.71 -22.61 27.64
C THR A 355 -15.51 -21.88 28.97
N ASN A 356 -14.78 -22.48 29.92
CA ASN A 356 -14.41 -21.81 31.17
C ASN A 356 -13.57 -20.55 30.93
N PHE A 357 -12.65 -20.55 29.96
CA PHE A 357 -11.90 -19.38 29.58
C PHE A 357 -12.81 -18.28 29.01
N VAL A 358 -13.74 -18.63 28.12
CA VAL A 358 -14.73 -17.71 27.53
C VAL A 358 -15.62 -17.12 28.62
N ILE A 359 -16.19 -17.95 29.51
CA ILE A 359 -17.04 -17.49 30.61
C ILE A 359 -16.27 -16.56 31.55
N LYS A 360 -15.04 -16.94 31.94
CA LYS A 360 -14.18 -16.16 32.83
C LYS A 360 -13.78 -14.81 32.23
N ASN A 361 -13.61 -14.73 30.91
CA ASN A 361 -13.20 -13.51 30.20
C ASN A 361 -14.33 -12.86 29.39
N ARG A 362 -15.59 -13.25 29.62
CA ARG A 362 -16.74 -12.83 28.79
C ARG A 362 -16.86 -11.33 28.64
N VAL A 363 -16.63 -10.58 29.72
CA VAL A 363 -16.69 -9.12 29.72
C VAL A 363 -15.66 -8.57 28.74
N ASN A 364 -14.39 -8.94 28.88
CA ASN A 364 -13.33 -8.48 27.97
C ASN A 364 -13.58 -8.88 26.51
N LEU A 365 -14.05 -10.11 26.28
CA LEU A 365 -14.35 -10.58 24.92
C LEU A 365 -15.49 -9.76 24.30
N LEU A 366 -16.54 -9.47 25.06
CA LEU A 366 -17.65 -8.63 24.62
C LEU A 366 -17.24 -7.16 24.45
N THR A 367 -16.38 -6.61 25.33
CA THR A 367 -15.81 -5.27 25.16
C THR A 367 -15.03 -5.17 23.85
N TRP A 368 -14.19 -6.16 23.57
CA TRP A 368 -13.36 -6.17 22.37
C TRP A 368 -14.20 -6.40 21.11
N ALA A 369 -15.21 -7.28 21.18
CA ALA A 369 -16.20 -7.46 20.11
C ALA A 369 -16.99 -6.16 19.85
N TRP A 370 -17.37 -5.42 20.89
CA TRP A 370 -18.00 -4.12 20.77
C TRP A 370 -17.10 -3.09 20.09
N PHE A 371 -15.82 -3.00 20.48
CA PHE A 371 -14.86 -2.11 19.81
C PHE A 371 -14.59 -2.52 18.35
N TYR A 372 -14.63 -3.81 18.04
CA TYR A 372 -14.58 -4.26 16.65
C TYR A 372 -15.84 -3.85 15.86
N ILE A 373 -17.03 -3.98 16.45
CA ILE A 373 -18.29 -3.50 15.85
C ILE A 373 -18.24 -1.99 15.64
N LEU A 374 -17.74 -1.22 16.61
CA LEU A 374 -17.57 0.23 16.49
C LEU A 374 -16.55 0.59 15.42
N SER A 375 -15.42 -0.11 15.35
CA SER A 375 -14.46 0.04 14.28
C SER A 375 -15.14 -0.20 12.93
N PHE A 376 -15.84 -1.32 12.76
CA PHE A 376 -16.51 -1.64 11.51
C PHE A 376 -17.58 -0.58 11.14
N GLY A 377 -18.41 -0.18 12.11
CA GLY A 377 -19.40 0.87 11.95
C GLY A 377 -18.79 2.21 11.55
N SER A 378 -17.65 2.59 12.14
CA SER A 378 -16.94 3.82 11.78
C SER A 378 -16.46 3.83 10.33
N PHE A 379 -16.00 2.70 9.79
CA PHE A 379 -15.63 2.59 8.38
C PHE A 379 -16.87 2.64 7.46
N LEU A 380 -17.99 2.05 7.89
CA LEU A 380 -19.24 2.09 7.11
C LEU A 380 -19.81 3.50 7.02
N ILE A 381 -19.72 4.31 8.08
CA ILE A 381 -20.13 5.73 8.08
C ILE A 381 -19.38 6.52 7.00
N GLU A 382 -18.11 6.21 6.77
CA GLU A 382 -17.31 6.91 5.75
C GLU A 382 -17.66 6.47 4.32
N SER A 383 -18.19 5.26 4.14
CA SER A 383 -18.57 4.73 2.83
C SER A 383 -19.76 5.46 2.20
N ASP A 384 -19.79 5.55 0.88
CA ASP A 384 -20.90 6.17 0.13
C ASP A 384 -21.87 5.10 -0.33
N ASN A 385 -23.09 5.10 0.21
CA ASN A 385 -24.12 4.11 -0.12
C ASN A 385 -23.61 2.66 0.03
N LEU A 386 -22.84 2.38 1.08
CA LEU A 386 -22.17 1.10 1.33
C LEU A 386 -21.21 0.68 0.20
N ARG A 387 -20.62 1.66 -0.49
CA ARG A 387 -19.58 1.46 -1.48
C ARG A 387 -18.32 2.23 -1.14
N ILE A 388 -17.18 1.62 -1.47
CA ILE A 388 -15.85 2.22 -1.31
C ILE A 388 -15.23 2.41 -2.69
N GLN A 389 -14.69 3.59 -2.94
CA GLN A 389 -14.00 3.89 -4.18
C GLN A 389 -12.61 3.20 -4.20
N ILE A 390 -12.41 2.23 -5.08
CA ILE A 390 -11.08 1.59 -5.25
C ILE A 390 -10.28 2.33 -6.34
N SER A 391 -10.95 2.90 -7.33
CA SER A 391 -10.32 3.71 -8.38
C SER A 391 -11.29 4.80 -8.86
N THR A 392 -10.80 5.73 -9.68
CA THR A 392 -11.62 6.82 -10.24
C THR A 392 -12.84 6.34 -11.04
N ALA A 393 -12.83 5.09 -11.52
CA ALA A 393 -13.91 4.49 -12.31
C ALA A 393 -14.59 3.26 -11.67
N ALA A 394 -14.17 2.83 -10.46
CA ALA A 394 -14.67 1.58 -9.87
C ALA A 394 -14.90 1.68 -8.36
N THR A 395 -16.08 1.21 -7.95
CA THR A 395 -16.51 1.08 -6.56
C THR A 395 -16.76 -0.39 -6.23
N ILE A 396 -16.53 -0.80 -4.99
CA ILE A 396 -16.86 -2.14 -4.48
C ILE A 396 -17.85 -2.05 -3.33
N ASN A 397 -18.56 -3.14 -3.05
CA ASN A 397 -19.33 -3.28 -1.81
C ASN A 397 -18.40 -3.13 -0.59
N ALA A 398 -18.74 -2.18 0.29
CA ALA A 398 -17.94 -1.83 1.46
C ALA A 398 -17.79 -3.02 2.42
N ILE A 399 -18.87 -3.74 2.71
CA ILE A 399 -18.87 -4.86 3.67
C ILE A 399 -17.88 -5.95 3.22
N VAL A 400 -17.99 -6.38 1.96
CA VAL A 400 -17.11 -7.41 1.39
C VAL A 400 -15.66 -6.96 1.40
N TYR A 401 -15.40 -5.71 1.00
CA TYR A 401 -14.04 -5.18 0.95
C TYR A 401 -13.43 -5.03 2.34
N LEU A 402 -14.19 -4.52 3.30
CA LEU A 402 -13.72 -4.32 4.66
C LEU A 402 -13.41 -5.64 5.35
N LEU A 403 -14.34 -6.59 5.34
CA LEU A 403 -14.16 -7.90 5.99
C LEU A 403 -13.15 -8.80 5.24
N GLY A 404 -13.11 -8.72 3.91
CA GLY A 404 -12.24 -9.58 3.10
C GLY A 404 -10.82 -9.03 2.91
N THR A 405 -10.65 -7.71 2.83
CA THR A 405 -9.36 -7.07 2.49
C THR A 405 -8.81 -6.17 3.58
N LYS A 406 -9.66 -5.48 4.35
CA LYS A 406 -9.25 -4.49 5.37
C LYS A 406 -9.50 -4.95 6.81
N PHE A 407 -9.64 -6.26 7.00
CA PHE A 407 -9.87 -6.89 8.30
C PHE A 407 -8.88 -6.43 9.37
N PHE A 408 -7.58 -6.42 9.04
CA PHE A 408 -6.55 -6.03 10.00
C PHE A 408 -6.48 -4.52 10.27
N ALA A 409 -6.96 -3.67 9.35
CA ALA A 409 -7.04 -2.23 9.62
C ALA A 409 -8.13 -1.96 10.67
N MET A 410 -9.23 -2.71 10.62
CA MET A 410 -10.27 -2.67 11.67
C MET A 410 -9.77 -3.24 13.00
N ILE A 411 -8.97 -4.33 12.98
CA ILE A 411 -8.31 -4.81 14.19
C ILE A 411 -7.39 -3.74 14.78
N LEU A 412 -6.58 -3.06 13.97
CA LEU A 412 -5.70 -2.00 14.47
C LEU A 412 -6.51 -0.85 15.09
N THR A 413 -7.60 -0.44 14.45
CA THR A 413 -8.53 0.54 15.02
C THR A 413 -9.11 0.06 16.35
N THR A 414 -9.53 -1.20 16.43
CA THR A 414 -10.04 -1.84 17.67
C THR A 414 -9.01 -1.79 18.79
N ILE A 415 -7.73 -2.04 18.48
CA ILE A 415 -6.62 -1.94 19.45
C ILE A 415 -6.48 -0.50 19.97
N PHE A 416 -6.61 0.52 19.11
CA PHE A 416 -6.59 1.92 19.54
C PHE A 416 -7.81 2.30 20.40
N LEU A 417 -9.00 1.77 20.08
CA LEU A 417 -10.20 1.97 20.91
C LEU A 417 -10.05 1.30 22.29
N ASP A 418 -9.51 0.08 22.35
CA ASP A 418 -9.24 -0.63 23.60
C ASP A 418 -8.15 0.05 24.43
N ALA A 419 -7.15 0.66 23.78
CA ALA A 419 -6.15 1.49 24.43
C ALA A 419 -6.78 2.75 25.05
N LEU A 420 -7.66 3.44 24.32
CA LEU A 420 -8.40 4.60 24.86
C LEU A 420 -9.29 4.20 26.04
N PHE A 421 -9.96 3.05 25.92
CA PHE A 421 -10.76 2.47 27.01
C PHE A 421 -9.92 2.20 28.25
N SER A 422 -8.73 1.62 28.09
CA SER A 422 -7.82 1.34 29.20
C SER A 422 -7.38 2.60 29.94
N VAL A 423 -7.15 3.71 29.22
CA VAL A 423 -6.84 5.02 29.81
C VAL A 423 -8.03 5.56 30.61
N PHE A 424 -9.23 5.62 30.01
CA PHE A 424 -10.42 6.10 30.73
C PHE A 424 -10.81 5.19 31.89
N TYR A 425 -10.65 3.89 31.75
CA TYR A 425 -10.98 2.94 32.81
C TYR A 425 -10.01 3.02 33.99
N PHE A 426 -8.77 3.44 33.75
CA PHE A 426 -7.85 3.78 34.82
C PHE A 426 -8.31 5.05 35.56
N VAL A 427 -8.68 6.10 34.85
CA VAL A 427 -9.08 7.40 35.42
C VAL A 427 -10.43 7.33 36.12
N THR A 428 -11.48 6.88 35.43
CA THR A 428 -12.86 6.86 35.96
C THR A 428 -13.07 5.72 36.95
N THR A 429 -12.32 4.63 36.78
CA THR A 429 -12.52 3.35 37.48
C THR A 429 -13.89 2.70 37.27
N ARG A 430 -14.67 3.19 36.29
CA ARG A 430 -16.04 2.80 35.96
C ARG A 430 -16.09 2.21 34.56
N TYR A 431 -16.61 1.00 34.44
CA TYR A 431 -16.56 0.24 33.19
C TYR A 431 -17.47 0.85 32.14
N TRP A 432 -18.74 1.11 32.48
CA TRP A 432 -19.73 1.60 31.52
C TRP A 432 -19.41 3.02 31.10
N THR A 433 -19.05 3.87 32.07
CA THR A 433 -18.64 5.25 31.76
C THR A 433 -17.47 5.27 30.79
N SER A 434 -16.45 4.43 31.00
CA SER A 434 -15.30 4.36 30.08
C SER A 434 -15.68 3.83 28.71
N ASN A 435 -16.52 2.80 28.63
CA ASN A 435 -16.96 2.20 27.38
C ASN A 435 -17.82 3.18 26.55
N ILE A 436 -18.78 3.85 27.20
CA ILE A 436 -19.65 4.85 26.59
C ILE A 436 -18.82 6.03 26.09
N LEU A 437 -17.88 6.56 26.89
CA LEU A 437 -16.99 7.63 26.45
C LEU A 437 -16.21 7.28 25.18
N VAL A 438 -15.59 6.09 25.12
CA VAL A 438 -14.89 5.62 23.91
C VAL A 438 -15.86 5.49 22.73
N SER A 439 -17.05 4.94 22.96
CA SER A 439 -18.07 4.76 21.92
C SER A 439 -18.54 6.09 21.33
N LEU A 440 -18.79 7.08 22.19
CA LEU A 440 -19.18 8.43 21.77
C LEU A 440 -18.07 9.13 20.99
N ILE A 441 -16.83 9.02 21.43
CA ILE A 441 -15.69 9.60 20.71
C ILE A 441 -15.56 8.93 19.34
N ALA A 442 -15.61 7.59 19.26
CA ALA A 442 -15.45 6.88 18.00
C ALA A 442 -16.57 7.21 16.99
N ILE A 443 -17.84 7.17 17.41
CA ILE A 443 -19.00 7.47 16.55
C ILE A 443 -19.03 8.95 16.20
N GLY A 444 -18.87 9.83 17.18
CA GLY A 444 -18.85 11.28 16.97
C GLY A 444 -17.73 11.70 16.03
N TRP A 445 -16.56 11.10 16.16
CA TRP A 445 -15.42 11.34 15.27
C TRP A 445 -15.69 10.89 13.83
N ALA A 446 -16.30 9.72 13.63
CA ALA A 446 -16.69 9.24 12.30
C ALA A 446 -17.75 10.16 11.67
N ILE A 447 -18.79 10.54 12.43
CA ILE A 447 -19.83 11.44 11.93
C ILE A 447 -19.24 12.82 11.58
N ALA A 448 -18.39 13.38 12.44
CA ALA A 448 -17.75 14.67 12.20
C ALA A 448 -16.85 14.64 10.96
N ASN A 449 -16.07 13.57 10.77
CA ASN A 449 -15.29 13.37 9.55
C ASN A 449 -16.18 13.28 8.32
N LYS A 450 -17.25 12.46 8.35
CA LYS A 450 -18.17 12.35 7.21
C LYS A 450 -18.83 13.67 6.84
N ILE A 451 -19.28 14.44 7.83
CA ILE A 451 -19.85 15.77 7.60
C ILE A 451 -18.82 16.70 6.96
N LYS A 452 -17.59 16.75 7.51
CA LYS A 452 -16.53 17.60 6.95
C LYS A 452 -16.16 17.18 5.54
N LEU A 453 -16.06 15.87 5.30
CA LEU A 453 -15.74 15.30 4.00
C LEU A 453 -16.78 15.69 2.95
N LEU A 454 -18.08 15.66 3.28
CA LEU A 454 -19.15 16.11 2.39
C LEU A 454 -19.12 17.62 2.12
N LEU A 455 -18.66 18.42 3.08
CA LEU A 455 -18.63 19.89 2.99
C LEU A 455 -17.37 20.44 2.32
N ARG A 456 -16.22 19.77 2.50
CA ARG A 456 -14.89 20.29 2.14
C ARG A 456 -14.03 19.33 1.31
N GLY A 457 -14.46 18.07 1.11
CA GLY A 457 -13.69 17.06 0.37
C GLY A 457 -12.46 16.55 1.12
N GLU A 458 -12.35 16.84 2.42
CA GLU A 458 -11.19 16.49 3.25
C GLU A 458 -11.61 16.05 4.66
N PRO A 459 -10.84 15.15 5.30
CA PRO A 459 -11.07 14.70 6.67
C PRO A 459 -10.63 15.76 7.69
N ILE A 460 -10.86 15.49 8.98
CA ILE A 460 -10.36 16.33 10.07
C ILE A 460 -8.86 16.06 10.26
N TYR A 461 -8.06 17.13 10.25
CA TYR A 461 -6.61 17.09 10.43
C TYR A 461 -6.21 17.42 11.87
N PRO A 462 -5.07 16.88 12.37
CA PRO A 462 -4.57 17.21 13.72
C PRO A 462 -4.32 18.70 13.95
N THR A 463 -3.90 19.44 12.92
CA THR A 463 -3.66 20.89 12.98
C THR A 463 -4.92 21.68 13.35
N GLU A 464 -6.10 21.17 12.99
CA GLU A 464 -7.40 21.82 13.19
C GLU A 464 -7.98 21.60 14.59
N LEU A 465 -7.43 20.68 15.40
CA LEU A 465 -7.84 20.53 16.79
C LEU A 465 -7.62 21.81 17.61
N SER A 466 -6.62 22.61 17.22
CA SER A 466 -6.36 23.92 17.82
C SER A 466 -7.48 24.94 17.53
N GLU A 467 -8.24 24.75 16.44
CA GLU A 467 -9.34 25.62 16.03
C GLU A 467 -10.68 25.23 16.66
N ILE A 468 -10.86 23.97 17.08
CA ILE A 468 -12.05 23.48 17.80
C ILE A 468 -12.29 24.24 19.12
N VAL A 469 -11.24 24.87 19.67
CA VAL A 469 -11.35 25.73 20.85
C VAL A 469 -12.21 26.98 20.60
N ASN A 470 -12.50 27.34 19.34
CA ASN A 470 -13.42 28.42 18.95
C ASN A 470 -14.89 27.98 18.87
N TRP A 471 -15.35 27.10 19.77
CA TRP A 471 -16.75 26.64 19.83
C TRP A 471 -17.81 27.77 19.85
N ARG A 472 -17.43 28.98 20.31
CA ARG A 472 -18.28 30.18 20.32
C ARG A 472 -18.71 30.65 18.94
N THR A 473 -17.93 30.37 17.89
CA THR A 473 -18.29 30.72 16.50
C THR A 473 -19.04 29.56 15.80
N LEU A 474 -18.79 28.31 16.21
CA LEU A 474 -19.38 27.12 15.62
C LEU A 474 -20.82 26.86 16.08
N ILE A 475 -21.13 27.03 17.37
CA ILE A 475 -22.47 26.76 17.91
C ILE A 475 -23.59 27.54 17.18
N PRO A 476 -23.44 28.85 16.89
CA PRO A 476 -24.45 29.60 16.16
C PRO A 476 -24.72 29.07 14.72
N MET A 477 -23.74 28.42 14.09
CA MET A 477 -23.84 27.92 12.72
C MET A 477 -24.59 26.58 12.61
N ILE A 478 -24.66 25.81 13.69
CA ILE A 478 -25.27 24.48 13.74
C ILE A 478 -26.82 24.55 13.81
N GLY A 479 -27.35 25.73 14.20
CA GLY A 479 -28.77 25.98 14.33
C GLY A 479 -29.35 25.50 15.67
N LYS A 480 -30.27 26.28 16.25
CA LYS A 480 -30.85 26.03 17.59
C LYS A 480 -31.46 24.63 17.73
N THR A 481 -32.17 24.15 16.70
CA THR A 481 -32.82 22.83 16.70
C THR A 481 -31.83 21.69 16.84
N THR A 482 -30.74 21.73 16.07
CA THR A 482 -29.69 20.70 16.10
C THR A 482 -28.99 20.68 17.46
N VAL A 483 -28.75 21.84 18.07
CA VAL A 483 -28.19 21.95 19.42
C VAL A 483 -29.10 21.30 20.46
N ILE A 484 -30.41 21.54 20.39
CA ILE A 484 -31.39 20.91 21.28
C ILE A 484 -31.37 19.38 21.12
N VAL A 485 -31.34 18.87 19.89
CA VAL A 485 -31.27 17.42 19.63
C VAL A 485 -30.00 16.81 20.22
N ILE A 486 -28.85 17.48 20.07
CA ILE A 486 -27.58 17.03 20.67
C ILE A 486 -27.68 16.99 22.20
N LEU A 487 -28.27 18.01 22.83
CA LEU A 487 -28.46 18.06 24.28
C LEU A 487 -29.38 16.94 24.77
N ILE A 488 -30.51 16.69 24.10
CA ILE A 488 -31.42 15.59 24.43
C ILE A 488 -30.69 14.25 24.31
N ALA A 489 -29.96 14.03 23.22
CA ALA A 489 -29.19 12.80 23.03
C ALA A 489 -28.16 12.60 24.15
N LEU A 490 -27.46 13.67 24.56
CA LEU A 490 -26.49 13.63 25.66
C LEU A 490 -27.15 13.29 26.99
N VAL A 491 -28.34 13.84 27.29
CA VAL A 491 -29.11 13.47 28.49
C VAL A 491 -29.51 12.00 28.48
N VAL A 492 -30.00 11.48 27.35
CA VAL A 492 -30.35 10.05 27.21
C VAL A 492 -29.12 9.16 27.42
N ILE A 493 -27.98 9.53 26.87
CA ILE A 493 -26.73 8.79 27.03
C ILE A 493 -26.25 8.79 28.49
N ILE A 494 -26.34 9.92 29.19
CA ILE A 494 -26.00 10.01 30.61
C ILE A 494 -26.96 9.15 31.45
N ALA A 495 -28.27 9.22 31.17
CA ALA A 495 -29.26 8.39 31.85
C ALA A 495 -28.99 6.89 31.63
N LEU A 496 -28.59 6.50 30.40
CA LEU A 496 -28.18 5.14 30.08
C LEU A 496 -26.90 4.72 30.83
N ASP A 497 -25.89 5.59 30.92
CA ASP A 497 -24.66 5.31 31.68
C ASP A 497 -24.98 5.07 33.17
N ILE A 498 -25.76 5.96 33.78
CA ILE A 498 -26.21 5.83 35.17
C ILE A 498 -27.00 4.52 35.36
N PHE A 499 -27.95 4.23 34.46
CA PHE A 499 -28.73 3.00 34.50
C PHE A 499 -27.84 1.75 34.44
N LEU A 500 -26.86 1.71 33.52
CA LEU A 500 -25.96 0.56 33.37
C LEU A 500 -25.01 0.40 34.56
N GLU A 501 -24.49 1.50 35.12
CA GLU A 501 -23.66 1.45 36.34
C GLU A 501 -24.46 0.98 37.57
N LEU A 502 -25.75 1.33 37.69
CA LEU A 502 -26.59 0.93 38.82
C LEU A 502 -27.17 -0.48 38.66
N LYS A 503 -27.68 -0.85 37.48
CA LYS A 503 -28.41 -2.12 37.25
C LYS A 503 -27.54 -3.24 36.69
N CYS A 504 -26.43 -2.91 36.03
CA CYS A 504 -25.54 -3.88 35.39
C CYS A 504 -24.07 -3.72 35.83
N PRO A 505 -23.73 -3.57 37.12
CA PRO A 505 -22.38 -3.21 37.55
C PRO A 505 -21.35 -4.28 37.16
N ILE A 506 -20.25 -3.84 36.56
CA ILE A 506 -19.13 -4.71 36.18
C ILE A 506 -17.97 -4.52 37.16
N LYS A 507 -17.59 -5.61 37.84
CA LYS A 507 -16.54 -5.60 38.87
C LYS A 507 -15.20 -5.15 38.29
N LYS A 508 -14.45 -4.37 39.09
CA LYS A 508 -13.13 -3.87 38.69
C LYS A 508 -12.15 -5.02 38.42
N ARG A 509 -11.51 -5.00 37.25
CA ARG A 509 -10.56 -6.04 36.86
C ARG A 509 -9.12 -5.67 37.26
N GLY A 510 -8.52 -6.49 38.12
CA GLY A 510 -7.11 -6.36 38.52
C GLY A 510 -6.85 -5.24 39.53
N SER A 511 -5.67 -5.28 40.16
CA SER A 511 -5.23 -4.23 41.06
C SER A 511 -5.04 -2.90 40.33
N TRP A 512 -5.12 -1.79 41.06
CA TRP A 512 -4.79 -0.45 40.52
C TRP A 512 -3.46 -0.44 39.77
N LYS A 513 -2.43 -1.10 40.32
CA LYS A 513 -1.12 -1.26 39.68
C LYS A 513 -1.20 -1.90 38.29
N ARG A 514 -1.97 -2.98 38.13
CA ARG A 514 -2.15 -3.63 36.82
C ARG A 514 -2.88 -2.73 35.82
N ARG A 515 -3.90 -2.01 36.27
CA ARG A 515 -4.62 -1.04 35.42
C ARG A 515 -3.72 0.12 34.99
N GLY A 516 -2.88 0.63 35.89
CA GLY A 516 -1.88 1.65 35.58
C GLY A 516 -0.85 1.18 34.54
N ILE A 517 -0.38 -0.06 34.63
CA ILE A 517 0.52 -0.64 33.62
C ILE A 517 -0.16 -0.70 32.24
N TRP A 518 -1.40 -1.16 32.17
CA TRP A 518 -2.15 -1.18 30.91
C TRP A 518 -2.38 0.22 30.35
N ALA A 519 -2.77 1.19 31.18
CA ALA A 519 -2.92 2.57 30.75
C ALA A 519 -1.59 3.17 30.24
N LEU A 520 -0.46 2.86 30.89
CA LEU A 520 0.86 3.28 30.42
C LEU A 520 1.21 2.67 29.05
N LEU A 521 0.98 1.36 28.87
CA LEU A 521 1.18 0.71 27.58
C LEU A 521 0.26 1.29 26.49
N SER A 522 -0.98 1.64 26.85
CA SER A 522 -1.92 2.33 25.96
C SER A 522 -1.41 3.72 25.56
N LEU A 523 -0.86 4.50 26.50
CA LEU A 523 -0.24 5.79 26.19
C LEU A 523 0.97 5.63 25.27
N LEU A 524 1.83 4.62 25.50
CA LEU A 524 2.95 4.31 24.61
C LEU A 524 2.47 3.91 23.21
N LEU A 525 1.34 3.21 23.09
CA LEU A 525 0.74 2.92 21.79
C LEU A 525 0.34 4.22 21.06
N PHE A 526 -0.23 5.20 21.76
CA PHE A 526 -0.57 6.51 21.18
C PHE A 526 0.64 7.36 20.77
N VAL A 527 1.88 6.98 21.14
CA VAL A 527 3.12 7.59 20.62
C VAL A 527 3.52 6.99 19.26
N THR A 528 3.11 5.76 18.95
CA THR A 528 3.47 5.07 17.70
C THR A 528 3.07 5.79 16.40
N PRO A 529 1.96 6.56 16.32
CA PRO A 529 1.62 7.36 15.15
C PRO A 529 2.72 8.31 14.66
N LEU A 530 3.59 8.80 15.56
CA LEU A 530 4.78 9.60 15.22
C LEU A 530 5.79 8.88 14.31
N ARG A 531 5.60 7.59 14.06
CA ARG A 531 6.47 6.77 13.20
C ARG A 531 5.67 5.94 12.19
N PHE A 532 4.37 6.20 12.01
CA PHE A 532 3.53 5.48 11.05
C PHE A 532 3.97 5.69 9.61
N ASN A 533 4.48 6.89 9.30
CA ASN A 533 4.83 7.32 7.94
C ASN A 533 6.34 7.49 7.72
N HIS A 534 7.18 7.19 8.73
CA HIS A 534 8.63 7.30 8.63
C HIS A 534 9.20 6.03 8.01
N ASP A 535 9.55 6.11 6.73
CA ASP A 535 9.98 4.96 5.92
C ASP A 535 11.16 4.21 6.55
N GLY A 536 11.14 2.89 6.43
CA GLY A 536 12.20 1.99 6.93
C GLY A 536 12.15 1.70 8.43
N GLY A 537 11.32 2.41 9.20
CA GLY A 537 11.12 2.14 10.62
C GLY A 537 10.37 0.83 10.91
N VAL A 538 10.64 0.21 12.06
CA VAL A 538 9.91 -0.99 12.53
C VAL A 538 8.41 -0.71 12.67
N ILE A 539 8.05 0.43 13.27
CA ILE A 539 6.64 0.84 13.46
C ILE A 539 5.94 1.07 12.12
N TYR A 540 6.61 1.69 11.15
CA TYR A 540 6.10 1.85 9.78
C TYR A 540 5.73 0.51 9.14
N HIS A 541 6.60 -0.50 9.26
CA HIS A 541 6.34 -1.84 8.73
C HIS A 541 5.23 -2.58 9.49
N ILE A 542 5.18 -2.46 10.82
CA ILE A 542 4.10 -3.03 11.63
C ILE A 542 2.76 -2.42 11.22
N ASN A 543 2.68 -1.09 11.17
CA ASN A 543 1.48 -0.34 10.77
C ASN A 543 0.97 -0.80 9.39
N ARG A 544 1.85 -0.86 8.39
CA ARG A 544 1.49 -1.35 7.04
C ARG A 544 1.18 -2.84 6.98
N GLY A 545 1.64 -3.62 7.97
CA GLY A 545 1.32 -5.04 8.14
C GLY A 545 -0.10 -5.29 8.63
N PHE A 546 -0.70 -4.32 9.33
CA PHE A 546 -2.12 -4.25 9.66
C PHE A 546 -2.98 -3.69 8.50
N ASP A 547 -2.44 -3.59 7.28
CA ASP A 547 -3.11 -3.03 6.10
C ASP A 547 -3.49 -1.54 6.19
N ASN A 548 -3.00 -0.82 7.20
CA ASN A 548 -3.01 0.65 7.24
C ASN A 548 -1.96 1.20 6.27
N ARG A 549 -2.40 1.51 5.05
CA ARG A 549 -1.51 1.91 3.93
C ARG A 549 -2.08 3.15 3.26
N GLN A 550 -1.96 4.29 3.93
CA GLN A 550 -2.37 5.57 3.37
C GLN A 550 -1.45 6.02 2.25
N ARG A 551 -2.06 6.62 1.22
CA ARG A 551 -1.35 7.22 0.09
C ARG A 551 -1.33 8.74 0.16
N PHE A 552 -2.24 9.36 0.91
CA PHE A 552 -2.41 10.80 1.08
C PHE A 552 -2.72 11.57 -0.21
N ARG A 553 -2.95 10.85 -1.32
CA ARG A 553 -3.27 11.43 -2.64
C ARG A 553 -4.74 11.80 -2.78
N ASN A 554 -5.60 11.03 -2.13
CA ASN A 554 -7.04 11.25 -2.13
C ASN A 554 -7.54 10.99 -0.70
N PRO A 555 -7.65 12.05 0.12
CA PRO A 555 -8.07 11.93 1.52
C PRO A 555 -9.44 11.25 1.67
N GLU A 556 -10.39 11.51 0.78
CA GLU A 556 -11.72 10.87 0.75
C GLU A 556 -11.62 9.35 0.60
N ARG A 557 -10.80 8.89 -0.34
CA ARG A 557 -10.55 7.46 -0.50
C ARG A 557 -9.78 6.89 0.69
N ASP A 558 -8.76 7.59 1.17
CA ASP A 558 -7.90 7.10 2.23
C ASP A 558 -8.65 6.91 3.56
N ILE A 559 -9.62 7.79 3.86
CA ILE A 559 -10.50 7.64 5.02
C ILE A 559 -11.52 6.51 4.85
N GLN A 560 -12.12 6.33 3.65
CA GLN A 560 -13.00 5.19 3.38
C GLN A 560 -12.30 3.83 3.54
N VAL A 561 -11.00 3.77 3.21
CA VAL A 561 -10.23 2.54 3.18
C VAL A 561 -9.56 2.20 4.52
N ASN A 562 -9.16 3.21 5.30
CA ASN A 562 -8.44 3.01 6.56
C ASN A 562 -9.25 3.42 7.80
N GLY A 563 -10.43 4.00 7.61
CA GLY A 563 -11.32 4.44 8.68
C GLY A 563 -10.89 5.77 9.32
N PRO A 564 -11.80 6.46 10.01
CA PRO A 564 -11.59 7.82 10.49
C PRO A 564 -10.55 7.93 11.61
N VAL A 565 -10.45 6.90 12.46
CA VAL A 565 -9.47 6.86 13.56
C VAL A 565 -8.06 6.72 13.03
N LEU A 566 -7.77 5.68 12.23
CA LEU A 566 -6.42 5.50 11.68
C LEU A 566 -6.08 6.65 10.72
N ASN A 567 -7.05 7.16 9.96
CA ASN A 567 -6.82 8.33 9.12
C ASN A 567 -6.27 9.50 9.92
N PHE A 568 -6.94 9.87 11.02
CA PHE A 568 -6.44 10.91 11.91
C PHE A 568 -5.03 10.62 12.43
N LEU A 569 -4.78 9.40 12.92
CA LEU A 569 -3.47 9.01 13.45
C LEU A 569 -2.36 9.08 12.39
N ASN A 570 -2.65 8.73 11.15
CA ASN A 570 -1.68 8.84 10.04
C ASN A 570 -1.35 10.30 9.69
N TYR A 571 -2.21 11.27 10.00
CA TYR A 571 -1.93 12.69 9.75
C TYR A 571 -1.16 13.37 10.90
N ILE A 572 -0.88 12.68 12.02
CA ILE A 572 -0.17 13.28 13.18
C ILE A 572 1.28 13.63 12.82
N ASP A 573 2.00 12.72 12.18
CA ASP A 573 3.38 12.95 11.74
C ASP A 573 3.59 12.38 10.35
N LEU A 574 3.81 13.29 9.41
CA LEU A 574 4.04 12.99 8.00
C LEU A 574 5.47 13.32 7.66
N GLN A 575 6.19 12.36 7.08
CA GLN A 575 7.51 12.62 6.53
C GLN A 575 7.36 13.45 5.25
N ILE A 576 7.50 14.77 5.39
CA ILE A 576 7.41 15.74 4.29
C ILE A 576 8.64 15.62 3.39
N MET A 577 9.84 15.76 3.96
CA MET A 577 11.15 15.65 3.27
C MET A 577 12.20 15.04 4.21
N ASP A 578 13.25 14.45 3.64
CA ASP A 578 14.45 14.10 4.41
C ASP A 578 15.25 15.38 4.70
N GLN A 579 15.89 15.44 5.87
CA GLN A 579 16.77 16.55 6.20
C GLN A 579 18.03 16.53 5.32
N PRO A 580 18.30 17.60 4.54
CA PRO A 580 19.52 17.69 3.75
C PRO A 580 20.76 17.71 4.63
N GLU A 581 21.84 17.10 4.14
CA GLU A 581 23.13 17.08 4.83
C GLU A 581 23.65 18.51 5.05
N GLY A 582 24.07 18.84 6.28
CA GLY A 582 24.56 20.18 6.62
C GLY A 582 23.49 21.27 6.73
N TYR A 583 22.20 20.94 6.74
CA TYR A 583 21.13 21.91 7.01
C TYR A 583 21.28 22.54 8.40
N SER A 584 21.42 23.86 8.44
CA SER A 584 21.55 24.69 9.64
C SER A 584 21.18 26.14 9.34
N GLU A 585 20.96 26.96 10.36
CA GLU A 585 20.75 28.40 10.17
C GLU A 585 21.92 29.06 9.41
N THR A 586 23.15 28.65 9.72
CA THR A 586 24.37 29.17 9.09
C THR A 586 24.42 28.83 7.59
N SER A 587 24.07 27.61 7.19
CA SER A 587 24.06 27.23 5.78
C SER A 587 22.99 27.98 4.99
N ILE A 588 21.80 28.20 5.56
CA ILE A 588 20.75 29.02 4.92
C ILE A 588 21.20 30.48 4.75
N LYS A 589 21.89 31.08 5.74
CA LYS A 589 22.49 32.42 5.61
C LYS A 589 23.55 32.48 4.51
N GLN A 590 24.39 31.46 4.39
CA GLN A 590 25.39 31.37 3.32
C GLN A 590 24.73 31.27 1.94
N LEU A 591 23.64 30.50 1.81
CA LEU A 591 22.85 30.44 0.57
C LEU A 591 22.26 31.81 0.21
N ASN A 592 21.72 32.55 1.18
CA ASN A 592 21.27 33.92 0.94
C ASN A 592 22.41 34.79 0.36
N THR A 593 23.58 34.84 1.00
CA THR A 593 24.72 35.64 0.51
C THR A 593 25.22 35.18 -0.87
N LYS A 594 25.19 33.88 -1.16
CA LYS A 594 25.52 33.33 -2.48
C LYS A 594 24.55 33.89 -3.53
N TYR A 595 23.25 33.80 -3.28
CA TYR A 595 22.23 34.20 -4.23
C TYR A 595 21.97 35.72 -4.30
N GLU A 596 22.34 36.50 -3.28
CA GLU A 596 22.42 37.97 -3.38
C GLU A 596 23.39 38.40 -4.47
N LYS A 597 24.58 37.77 -4.54
CA LYS A 597 25.57 38.04 -5.59
C LYS A 597 25.04 37.65 -6.97
N VAL A 598 24.27 36.55 -7.07
CA VAL A 598 23.63 36.13 -8.32
C VAL A 598 22.53 37.10 -8.73
N ALA A 599 21.67 37.49 -7.79
CA ALA A 599 20.60 38.47 -7.99
C ALA A 599 21.17 39.81 -8.46
N ALA A 600 22.22 40.32 -7.84
CA ALA A 600 22.89 41.54 -8.27
C ALA A 600 23.40 41.46 -9.73
N LYS A 601 23.96 40.31 -10.14
CA LYS A 601 24.39 40.09 -11.54
C LYS A 601 23.21 40.05 -12.51
N ILE A 602 22.10 39.41 -12.14
CA ILE A 602 20.88 39.37 -12.95
C ILE A 602 20.30 40.79 -13.07
N ASN A 603 20.19 41.50 -11.95
CA ASN A 603 19.54 42.81 -11.85
C ASN A 603 20.27 43.92 -12.60
N LYS A 604 21.59 43.80 -12.83
CA LYS A 604 22.33 44.69 -13.75
C LYS A 604 21.77 44.70 -15.17
N LYS A 605 21.09 43.63 -15.59
CA LYS A 605 20.52 43.46 -16.93
C LYS A 605 18.98 43.57 -16.96
N ARG A 606 18.32 43.80 -15.83
CA ARG A 606 16.85 43.88 -15.71
C ARG A 606 16.42 45.30 -15.41
N LYS A 607 15.52 45.85 -16.21
CA LYS A 607 15.12 47.25 -16.11
C LYS A 607 13.90 47.47 -15.22
N ASN A 608 12.98 46.52 -15.20
CA ASN A 608 11.67 46.71 -14.58
C ASN A 608 11.66 46.35 -13.08
N ASP A 609 10.77 47.01 -12.34
CA ASP A 609 10.42 46.64 -10.97
C ASP A 609 9.09 45.88 -11.00
N LEU A 610 9.06 44.69 -10.40
CA LEU A 610 7.90 43.81 -10.41
C LEU A 610 6.68 44.46 -9.74
N LYS A 611 6.89 45.29 -8.71
CA LYS A 611 5.79 45.96 -7.97
C LYS A 611 4.96 46.91 -8.84
N ASN A 612 5.51 47.33 -9.99
CA ASN A 612 4.86 48.22 -10.96
C ASN A 612 4.12 47.44 -12.08
N GLN A 613 4.20 46.11 -12.08
CA GLN A 613 3.58 45.25 -13.09
C GLN A 613 2.22 44.74 -12.61
N THR A 614 1.32 44.42 -13.54
CA THR A 614 0.14 43.58 -13.26
C THR A 614 0.40 42.16 -13.73
N ILE A 615 0.50 41.23 -12.79
CA ILE A 615 0.75 39.82 -13.09
C ILE A 615 -0.50 39.00 -12.77
N VAL A 616 -0.95 38.23 -13.76
CA VAL A 616 -2.09 37.32 -13.61
C VAL A 616 -1.58 35.90 -13.76
N PHE A 617 -1.62 35.12 -12.69
CA PHE A 617 -1.41 33.68 -12.77
C PHE A 617 -2.77 33.05 -12.97
N ASN A 618 -2.98 32.45 -14.14
CA ASN A 618 -4.24 31.83 -14.49
C ASN A 618 -4.12 30.31 -14.57
N LEU A 619 -4.62 29.67 -13.51
CA LEU A 619 -4.87 28.24 -13.47
C LEU A 619 -6.17 27.97 -14.24
N SER A 620 -6.03 27.29 -15.38
CA SER A 620 -7.16 26.83 -16.19
C SER A 620 -7.47 25.37 -15.84
N GLU A 621 -8.54 25.16 -15.08
CA GLU A 621 -8.95 23.84 -14.57
C GLU A 621 -8.96 22.78 -15.67
N SER A 622 -8.26 21.68 -15.40
CA SER A 622 -8.13 20.49 -16.24
C SER A 622 -7.76 20.77 -17.70
N PHE A 623 -7.16 21.93 -18.03
CA PHE A 623 -6.90 22.28 -19.43
C PHE A 623 -5.72 21.51 -20.02
N VAL A 624 -6.03 20.66 -20.99
CA VAL A 624 -5.06 19.98 -21.84
C VAL A 624 -5.48 20.17 -23.29
N ASP A 625 -4.52 20.50 -24.16
CA ASP A 625 -4.73 20.48 -25.60
C ASP A 625 -5.16 19.06 -26.04
N PRO A 626 -6.42 18.86 -26.45
CA PRO A 626 -6.94 17.52 -26.69
C PRO A 626 -6.19 16.74 -27.77
N SER A 627 -5.53 17.44 -28.72
CA SER A 627 -4.73 16.83 -29.78
C SER A 627 -3.43 16.19 -29.28
N THR A 628 -3.05 16.45 -28.02
CA THR A 628 -1.83 15.91 -27.41
C THR A 628 -2.04 14.61 -26.64
N PHE A 629 -3.29 14.17 -26.48
CA PHE A 629 -3.57 12.87 -25.89
C PHE A 629 -3.03 11.75 -26.80
N PRO A 630 -2.35 10.73 -26.24
CA PRO A 630 -1.87 9.60 -27.03
C PRO A 630 -3.02 8.93 -27.79
N THR A 631 -2.82 8.60 -29.06
CA THR A 631 -3.76 7.85 -29.92
C THR A 631 -5.11 8.51 -30.25
N ILE A 632 -5.46 9.65 -29.64
CA ILE A 632 -6.72 10.34 -29.96
C ILE A 632 -6.64 10.96 -31.36
N ARG A 633 -7.68 10.73 -32.16
CA ARG A 633 -7.87 11.27 -33.49
C ARG A 633 -9.22 11.97 -33.58
N PHE A 634 -9.23 13.07 -34.28
CA PHE A 634 -10.43 13.85 -34.62
C PHE A 634 -10.78 13.58 -36.08
N ASP A 635 -12.08 13.47 -36.37
CA ASP A 635 -12.54 13.43 -37.76
C ASP A 635 -12.16 14.72 -38.50
N ARG A 636 -12.04 14.65 -39.83
CA ARG A 636 -11.54 15.78 -40.63
C ARG A 636 -12.49 16.98 -40.64
N ASP A 637 -13.77 16.75 -40.37
CA ASP A 637 -14.84 17.74 -40.44
C ASP A 637 -15.09 18.47 -39.11
N VAL A 638 -14.43 18.08 -38.01
CA VAL A 638 -14.55 18.80 -36.73
C VAL A 638 -13.50 19.90 -36.60
N PRO A 639 -13.86 21.08 -36.05
CA PRO A 639 -12.91 22.17 -35.86
C PRO A 639 -11.89 21.85 -34.76
N ASN A 640 -10.67 22.35 -34.91
CA ASN A 640 -9.66 22.31 -33.86
C ASN A 640 -10.18 23.01 -32.59
N PRO A 641 -10.30 22.30 -31.45
CA PRO A 641 -10.92 22.84 -30.24
C PRO A 641 -10.13 23.99 -29.61
N VAL A 642 -8.80 24.03 -29.76
CA VAL A 642 -7.93 24.98 -29.02
C VAL A 642 -7.06 25.82 -29.95
N LYS A 643 -7.64 26.24 -31.09
CA LYS A 643 -6.94 26.93 -32.17
C LYS A 643 -6.28 28.24 -31.70
N PHE A 644 -6.97 29.06 -30.90
CA PHE A 644 -6.42 30.33 -30.46
C PHE A 644 -5.24 30.13 -29.49
N ILE A 645 -5.37 29.24 -28.51
CA ILE A 645 -4.31 28.92 -27.54
C ILE A 645 -3.09 28.34 -28.27
N GLN A 646 -3.27 27.44 -29.24
CA GLN A 646 -2.15 26.94 -30.06
C GLN A 646 -1.45 28.06 -30.83
N SER A 647 -2.19 29.05 -31.34
CA SER A 647 -1.60 30.20 -32.05
C SER A 647 -0.77 31.11 -31.13
N MET A 648 -0.88 30.98 -29.80
CA MET A 648 0.00 31.67 -28.85
C MET A 648 1.46 31.24 -29.00
N LYS A 649 1.72 30.05 -29.57
CA LYS A 649 3.08 29.57 -29.88
C LYS A 649 3.91 30.58 -30.64
N SER A 650 3.34 31.32 -31.59
CA SER A 650 4.06 32.34 -32.37
C SER A 650 4.12 33.72 -31.68
N ARG A 651 3.18 34.00 -30.77
CA ARG A 651 2.91 35.33 -30.20
C ARG A 651 3.38 35.53 -28.76
N SER A 652 3.88 34.47 -28.12
CA SER A 652 4.21 34.45 -26.70
C SER A 652 5.27 33.39 -26.37
N THR A 653 5.71 33.34 -25.11
CA THR A 653 6.42 32.15 -24.59
C THR A 653 5.40 31.04 -24.40
N TYR A 654 5.64 29.87 -24.99
CA TYR A 654 4.67 28.76 -25.05
C TYR A 654 5.40 27.43 -24.94
N GLY A 655 4.84 26.45 -24.22
CA GLY A 655 5.46 25.14 -24.09
C GLY A 655 4.60 24.07 -23.41
N ASN A 656 5.29 23.09 -22.81
CA ASN A 656 4.72 22.00 -22.04
C ASN A 656 5.04 22.21 -20.56
N MET A 657 4.03 22.17 -19.70
CA MET A 657 4.21 22.19 -18.24
C MET A 657 4.05 20.78 -17.71
N LEU A 658 5.00 20.32 -16.90
CA LEU A 658 4.88 19.07 -16.15
C LEU A 658 3.99 19.31 -14.93
N SER A 659 2.89 18.59 -14.88
CA SER A 659 1.94 18.59 -13.77
C SER A 659 2.33 17.53 -12.75
N ALA A 660 2.33 17.92 -11.48
CA ALA A 660 2.36 16.97 -10.37
C ALA A 660 0.96 16.38 -10.04
N GLY A 661 -0.07 16.75 -10.81
CA GLY A 661 -1.43 16.24 -10.72
C GLY A 661 -1.83 15.32 -11.89
N TYR A 662 -2.80 14.44 -11.63
CA TYR A 662 -3.54 13.72 -12.67
C TYR A 662 -4.93 13.43 -12.14
N GLY A 663 -5.96 13.99 -12.78
CA GLY A 663 -7.34 13.86 -12.33
C GLY A 663 -7.64 14.59 -11.00
N GLY A 664 -6.81 15.55 -10.62
CA GLY A 664 -6.84 16.24 -9.34
C GLY A 664 -5.46 16.82 -9.00
N GLY A 665 -5.37 17.58 -7.90
CA GLY A 665 -4.15 18.22 -7.43
C GLY A 665 -4.03 19.71 -7.78
N THR A 666 -5.14 20.37 -8.12
CA THR A 666 -5.20 21.81 -8.44
C THR A 666 -4.46 22.68 -7.42
N ALA A 667 -4.70 22.48 -6.12
CA ALA A 667 -4.03 23.24 -5.06
C ALA A 667 -2.50 23.01 -5.00
N ASN A 668 -2.03 21.83 -5.42
CA ASN A 668 -0.60 21.55 -5.48
C ASN A 668 0.04 22.38 -6.60
N MET A 669 -0.58 22.46 -7.78
CA MET A 669 -0.03 23.25 -8.89
C MET A 669 -0.08 24.73 -8.53
N GLU A 670 -1.19 25.17 -7.94
CA GLU A 670 -1.35 26.51 -7.42
C GLU A 670 -0.21 26.87 -6.46
N TRP A 671 0.07 26.02 -5.47
CA TRP A 671 1.18 26.18 -4.53
C TRP A 671 2.55 26.23 -5.22
N GLU A 672 2.84 25.32 -6.16
CA GLU A 672 4.10 25.31 -6.89
C GLU A 672 4.30 26.62 -7.68
N THR A 673 3.26 27.09 -8.36
CA THR A 673 3.34 28.34 -9.14
C THR A 673 3.49 29.57 -8.24
N LEU A 674 2.79 29.62 -7.09
CA LEU A 674 2.85 30.75 -6.18
C LEU A 674 4.17 30.82 -5.40
N THR A 675 4.81 29.69 -5.14
CA THR A 675 5.98 29.61 -4.26
C THR A 675 7.29 29.40 -5.02
N GLY A 676 7.25 28.74 -6.18
CA GLY A 676 8.45 28.25 -6.87
C GLY A 676 9.06 26.98 -6.25
N LEU A 677 8.38 26.37 -5.27
CA LEU A 677 8.75 25.08 -4.69
C LEU A 677 8.10 23.94 -5.49
N ASN A 678 8.63 22.72 -5.38
CA ASN A 678 8.26 21.61 -6.27
C ASN A 678 7.79 20.36 -5.51
N MET A 679 6.65 19.80 -5.89
CA MET A 679 6.06 18.61 -5.28
C MET A 679 6.96 17.37 -5.38
N GLY A 680 7.82 17.29 -6.40
CA GLY A 680 8.76 16.18 -6.59
C GLY A 680 9.80 16.04 -5.47
N MET A 681 10.06 17.10 -4.71
CA MET A 681 11.00 17.04 -3.57
C MET A 681 10.40 16.36 -2.33
N PHE A 682 9.09 16.11 -2.30
CA PHE A 682 8.45 15.48 -1.15
C PHE A 682 8.63 13.96 -1.11
N LYS A 683 8.71 13.43 0.12
CA LYS A 683 8.80 11.99 0.43
C LYS A 683 7.43 11.33 0.60
N SER A 684 6.37 12.11 0.58
CA SER A 684 4.99 11.67 0.69
C SER A 684 4.14 12.46 -0.28
N THR A 685 3.12 11.84 -0.87
CA THR A 685 2.07 12.64 -1.54
C THR A 685 1.38 13.47 -0.47
N LEU A 686 1.18 14.75 -0.72
CA LEU A 686 0.49 15.64 0.21
C LEU A 686 -0.12 16.81 -0.55
N THR A 687 -0.98 17.55 0.13
CA THR A 687 -1.52 18.83 -0.30
C THR A 687 -0.90 19.92 0.59
N PRO A 688 0.05 20.73 0.08
CA PRO A 688 0.76 21.72 0.90
C PRO A 688 -0.16 22.69 1.63
N TYR A 689 -1.28 23.07 1.00
CA TYR A 689 -2.25 23.98 1.59
C TYR A 689 -2.88 23.47 2.89
N VAL A 690 -2.91 22.15 3.04
CA VAL A 690 -3.56 21.51 4.18
C VAL A 690 -2.53 21.01 5.19
N GLN A 691 -1.35 20.62 4.72
CA GLN A 691 -0.38 19.87 5.53
C GLN A 691 0.91 20.65 5.82
N ILE A 692 1.21 21.73 5.08
CA ILE A 692 2.43 22.51 5.23
C ILE A 692 2.10 23.95 5.65
N VAL A 693 1.33 24.66 4.83
CA VAL A 693 1.03 26.09 5.02
C VAL A 693 0.40 26.39 6.39
N PRO A 694 -0.52 25.56 6.94
CA PRO A 694 -1.11 25.83 8.25
C PRO A 694 -0.13 25.89 9.42
N ASN A 695 1.07 25.32 9.27
CA ASN A 695 2.13 25.35 10.29
C ASN A 695 2.88 26.70 10.37
N TYR A 696 2.50 27.67 9.54
CA TYR A 696 3.12 28.98 9.45
C TYR A 696 2.09 30.10 9.62
N ASP A 697 2.40 31.10 10.44
CA ASP A 697 1.59 32.34 10.55
C ASP A 697 1.68 33.21 9.28
N PHE A 698 2.78 33.04 8.56
CA PHE A 698 3.08 33.71 7.31
C PHE A 698 3.85 32.75 6.38
N TYR A 699 3.39 32.62 5.14
CA TYR A 699 4.02 31.78 4.14
C TYR A 699 4.28 32.60 2.86
N PRO A 700 5.54 32.73 2.40
CA PRO A 700 5.85 33.62 1.29
C PRO A 700 5.41 33.04 -0.04
N THR A 701 4.87 33.91 -0.88
CA THR A 701 4.53 33.64 -2.28
C THR A 701 5.01 34.79 -3.17
N ILE A 702 4.94 34.64 -4.49
CA ILE A 702 5.22 35.70 -5.46
C ILE A 702 4.35 36.96 -5.24
N GLY A 703 3.19 36.81 -4.59
CA GLY A 703 2.33 37.94 -4.21
C GLY A 703 3.03 38.95 -3.30
N MET A 704 4.07 38.55 -2.56
CA MET A 704 4.81 39.44 -1.64
C MET A 704 5.62 40.53 -2.33
N ASN A 705 5.83 40.42 -3.65
CA ASN A 705 6.45 41.46 -4.46
C ASN A 705 5.50 42.60 -4.84
N PHE A 706 4.24 42.56 -4.39
CA PHE A 706 3.20 43.51 -4.74
C PHE A 706 2.53 44.09 -3.49
N ASP A 707 2.19 45.38 -3.56
CA ASP A 707 1.45 46.05 -2.49
C ASP A 707 -0.03 45.62 -2.44
N TYR A 708 -0.56 45.10 -3.56
CA TYR A 708 -1.92 44.58 -3.64
C TYR A 708 -1.96 43.25 -4.39
N LYS A 709 -2.64 42.28 -3.79
CA LYS A 709 -2.76 40.90 -4.28
C LYS A 709 -4.18 40.40 -4.07
N SER A 710 -4.78 39.86 -5.12
CA SER A 710 -6.12 39.31 -5.09
C SER A 710 -6.19 37.92 -5.69
N ALA A 711 -7.19 37.15 -5.28
CA ALA A 711 -7.54 35.86 -5.85
C ALA A 711 -8.98 35.89 -6.35
N VAL A 712 -9.24 35.22 -7.47
CA VAL A 712 -10.57 35.05 -8.06
C VAL A 712 -10.76 33.57 -8.35
N HIS A 713 -11.80 32.99 -7.75
CA HIS A 713 -12.22 31.63 -8.01
C HIS A 713 -13.76 31.57 -8.06
N PRO A 714 -14.41 31.47 -9.24
CA PRO A 714 -15.86 31.51 -9.37
C PRO A 714 -16.53 30.19 -8.95
N PHE A 715 -16.10 29.64 -7.83
CA PHE A 715 -16.62 28.45 -7.18
C PHE A 715 -16.54 28.60 -5.66
N ILE A 716 -16.74 27.52 -4.91
CA ILE A 716 -16.68 27.51 -3.44
C ILE A 716 -15.24 27.75 -3.00
N GLY A 717 -15.01 28.79 -2.19
CA GLY A 717 -13.68 29.22 -1.77
C GLY A 717 -13.10 28.47 -0.57
N THR A 718 -13.88 27.64 0.13
CA THR A 718 -13.42 26.87 1.31
C THR A 718 -12.66 25.59 0.95
N TYR A 719 -12.69 25.17 -0.32
CA TYR A 719 -11.98 23.96 -0.76
C TYR A 719 -10.47 24.17 -0.67
N TYR A 720 -9.74 23.13 -0.24
CA TYR A 720 -8.29 23.13 -0.03
C TYR A 720 -7.79 24.19 0.97
N SER A 721 -8.59 24.57 1.97
CA SER A 721 -8.20 25.57 2.98
C SER A 721 -7.77 26.94 2.40
N ARG A 722 -8.22 27.29 1.19
CA ARG A 722 -7.78 28.50 0.48
C ARG A 722 -8.02 29.79 1.26
N GLN A 723 -9.07 29.88 2.08
CA GLN A 723 -9.34 31.10 2.85
C GLN A 723 -8.25 31.34 3.89
N GLU A 724 -7.95 30.29 4.66
CA GLU A 724 -6.97 30.26 5.72
C GLU A 724 -5.55 30.44 5.14
N ASP A 725 -5.27 29.86 3.98
CA ASP A 725 -3.98 29.95 3.32
C ASP A 725 -3.75 31.29 2.63
N TYR A 726 -4.75 31.83 1.94
CA TYR A 726 -4.65 33.17 1.35
C TYR A 726 -4.47 34.24 2.43
N HIS A 727 -5.02 34.03 3.62
CA HIS A 727 -4.70 34.88 4.78
C HIS A 727 -3.21 34.78 5.18
N ARG A 728 -2.63 33.58 5.20
CA ARG A 728 -1.20 33.35 5.48
C ARG A 728 -0.29 33.88 4.37
N PHE A 729 -0.73 33.82 3.12
CA PHE A 729 -0.09 34.45 1.95
C PHE A 729 -0.33 35.97 1.88
N LYS A 730 -1.10 36.51 2.83
CA LYS A 730 -1.45 37.93 3.00
C LYS A 730 -2.28 38.54 1.86
N PHE A 731 -3.06 37.75 1.11
CA PHE A 731 -3.93 38.28 0.05
C PHE A 731 -4.90 39.33 0.60
N ASP A 732 -5.03 40.44 -0.12
CA ASP A 732 -5.87 41.57 0.29
C ASP A 732 -7.34 41.30 -0.02
N LYS A 733 -7.61 40.48 -1.04
CA LYS A 733 -8.97 40.21 -1.52
C LYS A 733 -9.07 38.80 -2.11
N PHE A 734 -10.09 38.03 -1.70
CA PHE A 734 -10.40 36.73 -2.29
C PHE A 734 -11.88 36.67 -2.71
N ILE A 735 -12.12 36.60 -4.01
CA ILE A 735 -13.44 36.67 -4.63
C ILE A 735 -13.86 35.26 -5.02
N TYR A 736 -14.91 34.77 -4.38
CA TYR A 736 -15.47 33.45 -4.64
C TYR A 736 -16.98 33.40 -4.39
N VAL A 737 -17.64 32.31 -4.79
CA VAL A 737 -19.10 32.13 -4.63
C VAL A 737 -19.44 32.01 -3.15
N GLY A 738 -20.26 32.94 -2.64
CA GLY A 738 -20.63 33.02 -1.23
C GLY A 738 -19.66 33.86 -0.37
N SER A 739 -18.64 34.49 -0.97
CA SER A 739 -17.77 35.43 -0.27
C SER A 739 -18.41 36.81 -0.11
N LYS A 740 -17.85 37.66 0.76
CA LYS A 740 -18.22 39.09 0.84
C LYS A 740 -17.98 39.85 -0.47
N TYR A 741 -17.10 39.34 -1.34
CA TYR A 741 -16.83 39.89 -2.67
C TYR A 741 -17.55 39.04 -3.73
N LYS A 742 -18.69 39.51 -4.23
CA LYS A 742 -19.54 38.72 -5.13
C LYS A 742 -18.86 38.46 -6.49
N ILE A 743 -18.97 37.22 -6.98
CA ILE A 743 -18.72 36.87 -8.39
C ILE A 743 -19.83 37.49 -9.24
N ILE A 744 -19.44 38.32 -10.20
CA ILE A 744 -20.37 38.97 -11.15
C ILE A 744 -20.53 38.13 -12.42
N ASP A 745 -21.61 38.40 -13.16
CA ASP A 745 -21.87 37.82 -14.48
C ASP A 745 -21.76 36.28 -14.52
N GLN A 746 -22.28 35.62 -13.48
CA GLN A 746 -22.26 34.16 -13.36
C GLN A 746 -23.03 33.52 -14.53
N LYS A 747 -22.28 32.91 -15.44
CA LYS A 747 -22.80 32.20 -16.62
C LYS A 747 -22.35 30.76 -16.58
N LYS A 748 -23.29 29.83 -16.68
CA LYS A 748 -23.03 28.40 -16.89
C LYS A 748 -23.26 28.05 -18.36
N LEU A 749 -22.58 27.02 -18.84
CA LEU A 749 -22.70 26.56 -20.24
C LEU A 749 -23.49 25.26 -20.31
N GLY A 750 -24.58 25.28 -21.07
CA GLY A 750 -25.47 24.12 -21.21
C GLY A 750 -26.03 23.67 -19.86
N LYS A 751 -25.95 22.36 -19.59
CA LYS A 751 -26.38 21.74 -18.32
C LYS A 751 -25.26 21.64 -17.27
N SER A 752 -24.09 22.25 -17.51
CA SER A 752 -22.99 22.21 -16.54
C SER A 752 -23.37 22.93 -15.24
N GLY A 753 -23.02 22.35 -14.10
CA GLY A 753 -23.21 22.94 -12.78
C GLY A 753 -22.20 24.05 -12.46
N TYR A 754 -21.11 24.15 -13.23
CA TYR A 754 -19.96 25.02 -12.97
C TYR A 754 -20.07 26.37 -13.68
N ASN A 755 -19.49 27.41 -13.07
CA ASN A 755 -19.34 28.71 -13.72
C ASN A 755 -18.33 28.61 -14.87
N SER A 756 -18.65 29.29 -15.97
CA SER A 756 -17.86 29.28 -17.20
C SER A 756 -16.57 30.07 -17.10
N ASP A 757 -15.62 29.78 -17.97
CA ASP A 757 -14.38 30.54 -18.09
C ASP A 757 -14.64 31.99 -18.52
N PHE A 758 -15.72 32.27 -19.25
CA PHE A 758 -16.17 33.64 -19.51
C PHE A 758 -16.46 34.41 -18.21
N THR A 759 -17.06 33.74 -17.22
CA THR A 759 -17.29 34.32 -15.87
C THR A 759 -15.94 34.60 -15.19
N THR A 760 -15.03 33.62 -15.22
CA THR A 760 -13.68 33.74 -14.65
C THR A 760 -12.95 34.96 -15.22
N TYR A 761 -12.85 35.07 -16.54
CA TYR A 761 -12.13 36.15 -17.20
C TYR A 761 -12.81 37.53 -17.07
N ALA A 762 -14.14 37.59 -17.02
CA ALA A 762 -14.84 38.85 -16.75
C ALA A 762 -14.51 39.40 -15.35
N ASN A 763 -14.51 38.54 -14.33
CA ASN A 763 -14.11 38.91 -12.98
C ASN A 763 -12.61 39.24 -12.91
N GLY A 764 -11.75 38.49 -13.60
CA GLY A 764 -10.33 38.82 -13.72
C GLY A 764 -10.08 40.20 -14.36
N LEU A 765 -10.81 40.54 -15.42
CA LEU A 765 -10.73 41.85 -16.07
C LEU A 765 -11.19 42.98 -15.13
N LYS A 766 -12.24 42.75 -14.35
CA LYS A 766 -12.70 43.69 -13.32
C LYS A 766 -11.64 43.93 -12.26
N GLU A 767 -10.96 42.87 -11.78
CA GLU A 767 -9.88 43.03 -10.82
C GLU A 767 -8.67 43.76 -11.44
N ILE A 768 -8.31 43.46 -12.69
CA ILE A 768 -7.26 44.19 -13.42
C ILE A 768 -7.57 45.70 -13.43
N ASN A 769 -8.80 46.08 -13.77
CA ASN A 769 -9.24 47.47 -13.88
C ASN A 769 -9.52 48.14 -12.52
N SER A 770 -9.57 47.39 -11.43
CA SER A 770 -9.84 47.96 -10.09
C SER A 770 -8.70 48.81 -9.55
N ARG A 771 -7.51 48.75 -10.17
CA ARG A 771 -6.31 49.47 -9.74
C ARG A 771 -5.47 49.96 -10.91
N ASN A 772 -4.92 51.17 -10.78
CA ASN A 772 -3.96 51.73 -11.72
C ASN A 772 -2.50 51.30 -11.46
N GLY A 773 -2.14 51.03 -10.19
CA GLY A 773 -0.80 50.56 -9.80
C GLY A 773 -0.58 49.06 -10.06
N GLY A 774 0.64 48.57 -9.85
CA GLY A 774 0.95 47.14 -10.00
C GLY A 774 0.18 46.27 -8.99
N GLN A 775 -0.07 45.02 -9.38
CA GLN A 775 -0.84 44.08 -8.58
C GLN A 775 -0.59 42.63 -9.02
N PHE A 776 -0.82 41.70 -8.10
CA PHE A 776 -0.85 40.27 -8.40
C PHE A 776 -2.29 39.74 -8.36
N ILE A 777 -2.66 38.92 -9.34
CA ILE A 777 -3.98 38.28 -9.42
C ILE A 777 -3.78 36.78 -9.62
N ASN A 778 -4.25 35.99 -8.67
CA ASN A 778 -4.37 34.53 -8.82
C ASN A 778 -5.78 34.20 -9.34
N LEU A 779 -5.88 33.78 -10.61
CA LEU A 779 -7.13 33.60 -11.33
C LEU A 779 -7.38 32.11 -11.61
N ILE A 780 -8.34 31.50 -10.92
CA ILE A 780 -8.54 30.05 -10.92
C ILE A 780 -9.90 29.71 -11.50
N SER A 781 -9.93 29.04 -12.66
CA SER A 781 -11.19 28.64 -13.28
C SER A 781 -11.73 27.31 -12.71
N ILE A 782 -12.95 26.91 -13.11
CA ILE A 782 -13.59 25.67 -12.66
C ILE A 782 -14.39 24.97 -13.77
N GLN A 783 -14.52 25.57 -14.96
CA GLN A 783 -15.49 25.14 -15.98
C GLN A 783 -15.30 23.69 -16.42
N ASN A 784 -14.06 23.26 -16.59
CA ASN A 784 -13.73 21.92 -17.08
C ASN A 784 -13.48 20.91 -15.95
N HIS A 785 -14.00 21.16 -14.74
CA HIS A 785 -13.92 20.19 -13.65
C HIS A 785 -14.87 19.01 -13.91
N MET A 786 -14.48 17.81 -13.45
CA MET A 786 -15.31 16.60 -13.53
C MET A 786 -16.59 16.69 -12.68
N PRO A 787 -17.66 15.88 -12.94
CA PRO A 787 -17.81 14.82 -13.95
C PRO A 787 -18.01 15.35 -15.37
N TYR A 788 -17.80 14.56 -16.43
CA TYR A 788 -17.97 15.01 -17.83
C TYR A 788 -19.23 14.44 -18.49
N ASN A 789 -20.40 14.80 -17.97
CA ASN A 789 -21.67 14.33 -18.56
C ASN A 789 -22.00 15.10 -19.84
N ASN A 790 -22.94 14.63 -20.65
CA ASN A 790 -23.35 15.30 -21.90
C ASN A 790 -24.04 16.66 -21.65
N TRP A 791 -23.25 17.69 -21.31
CA TRP A 791 -23.73 18.99 -20.83
C TRP A 791 -24.04 19.97 -21.95
N TYR A 792 -23.28 19.91 -23.03
CA TYR A 792 -23.28 20.92 -24.07
C TYR A 792 -24.19 20.50 -25.23
N PRO A 793 -25.24 21.27 -25.55
CA PRO A 793 -26.05 20.99 -26.74
C PRO A 793 -25.20 21.14 -28.01
N ASN A 794 -25.56 20.39 -29.06
CA ASN A 794 -24.91 20.44 -30.37
C ASN A 794 -23.39 20.25 -30.30
N ASN A 795 -22.92 19.29 -29.50
CA ASN A 795 -21.50 18.98 -29.37
C ASN A 795 -20.98 18.28 -30.64
N GLU A 796 -20.27 19.02 -31.49
CA GLU A 796 -19.72 18.55 -32.76
C GLU A 796 -18.64 17.47 -32.63
N TYR A 797 -18.12 17.24 -31.42
CA TYR A 797 -17.15 16.17 -31.16
C TYR A 797 -17.82 14.83 -30.81
N MET A 798 -19.13 14.82 -30.55
CA MET A 798 -19.86 13.62 -30.16
C MET A 798 -19.89 12.61 -31.32
N GLY A 799 -19.39 11.39 -31.08
CA GLY A 799 -19.26 10.36 -32.11
C GLY A 799 -18.14 10.58 -33.13
N LYS A 800 -17.43 11.72 -33.11
CA LYS A 800 -16.41 12.13 -34.10
C LYS A 800 -14.98 12.15 -33.57
N ILE A 801 -14.75 11.46 -32.45
CA ILE A 801 -13.44 11.24 -31.87
C ILE A 801 -13.17 9.75 -31.73
N SER A 802 -11.95 9.32 -32.05
CA SER A 802 -11.52 7.92 -31.99
C SER A 802 -10.16 7.79 -31.31
N GLY A 803 -9.81 6.59 -30.84
CA GLY A 803 -8.52 6.32 -30.20
C GLY A 803 -8.53 5.09 -29.32
N GLU A 804 -7.36 4.47 -29.15
CA GLU A 804 -7.19 3.25 -28.32
C GLU A 804 -7.42 3.50 -26.83
N LEU A 805 -7.40 4.77 -26.39
CA LEU A 805 -7.66 5.15 -25.00
C LEU A 805 -9.12 4.92 -24.57
N PHE A 806 -10.05 4.82 -25.51
CA PHE A 806 -11.49 4.70 -25.22
C PHE A 806 -11.90 3.23 -25.06
N LYS A 807 -12.05 2.79 -23.81
CA LYS A 807 -12.46 1.42 -23.49
C LYS A 807 -13.96 1.15 -23.65
N SER A 808 -14.77 2.20 -23.77
CA SER A 808 -16.22 2.10 -23.97
C SER A 808 -16.78 3.36 -24.65
N PRO A 809 -17.98 3.29 -25.25
CA PRO A 809 -18.67 4.46 -25.78
C PRO A 809 -18.86 5.57 -24.74
N ALA A 810 -19.16 5.21 -23.49
CA ALA A 810 -19.34 6.19 -22.41
C ALA A 810 -18.08 7.02 -22.14
N VAL A 811 -16.89 6.39 -22.14
CA VAL A 811 -15.60 7.12 -21.99
C VAL A 811 -15.36 8.06 -23.17
N ARG A 812 -15.72 7.62 -24.38
CA ARG A 812 -15.63 8.46 -25.59
C ARG A 812 -16.55 9.67 -25.49
N ASP A 813 -17.79 9.50 -25.03
CA ASP A 813 -18.76 10.60 -24.92
C ASP A 813 -18.36 11.60 -23.81
N GLN A 814 -17.80 11.10 -22.71
CA GLN A 814 -17.17 11.94 -21.67
C GLN A 814 -16.02 12.76 -22.25
N MET A 815 -15.15 12.13 -23.05
CA MET A 815 -14.05 12.84 -23.72
C MET A 815 -14.57 13.88 -24.71
N ALA A 816 -15.58 13.57 -25.51
CA ALA A 816 -16.19 14.53 -26.45
C ALA A 816 -16.77 15.75 -25.73
N THR A 817 -17.39 15.54 -24.57
CA THR A 817 -17.87 16.63 -23.71
C THR A 817 -16.70 17.49 -23.22
N TYR A 818 -15.65 16.87 -22.70
CA TYR A 818 -14.45 17.57 -22.25
C TYR A 818 -13.80 18.40 -23.37
N VAL A 819 -13.64 17.84 -24.57
CA VAL A 819 -13.11 18.55 -25.74
C VAL A 819 -13.93 19.81 -26.04
N LYS A 820 -15.27 19.70 -26.02
CA LYS A 820 -16.14 20.86 -26.21
C LYS A 820 -15.94 21.93 -25.12
N GLY A 821 -15.72 21.52 -23.87
CA GLY A 821 -15.34 22.42 -22.77
C GLY A 821 -14.06 23.21 -23.07
N THR A 822 -13.00 22.53 -23.52
CA THR A 822 -11.74 23.19 -23.91
C THR A 822 -11.91 24.19 -25.07
N GLN A 823 -12.86 23.94 -25.97
CA GLN A 823 -13.21 24.89 -27.02
C GLN A 823 -13.85 26.18 -26.48
N TYR A 824 -14.68 26.08 -25.45
CA TYR A 824 -15.19 27.28 -24.78
C TYR A 824 -14.09 28.03 -24.04
N THR A 825 -13.15 27.32 -23.39
CA THR A 825 -11.95 27.93 -22.79
C THR A 825 -11.13 28.71 -23.82
N ASP A 826 -10.89 28.13 -25.00
CA ASP A 826 -10.14 28.77 -26.10
C ASP A 826 -10.75 30.12 -26.50
N LYS A 827 -12.08 30.14 -26.70
CA LYS A 827 -12.84 31.37 -27.03
C LYS A 827 -12.80 32.41 -25.90
N ALA A 828 -12.91 31.97 -24.65
CA ALA A 828 -12.89 32.85 -23.50
C ALA A 828 -11.50 33.50 -23.29
N VAL A 829 -10.42 32.72 -23.48
CA VAL A 829 -9.04 33.22 -23.48
C VAL A 829 -8.81 34.22 -24.61
N GLU A 830 -9.30 33.94 -25.82
CA GLU A 830 -9.20 34.86 -26.96
C GLU A 830 -9.84 36.22 -26.63
N GLN A 831 -11.06 36.21 -26.09
CA GLN A 831 -11.75 37.43 -25.69
C GLN A 831 -10.98 38.16 -24.59
N PHE A 832 -10.49 37.45 -23.57
CA PHE A 832 -9.73 38.06 -22.48
C PHE A 832 -8.45 38.74 -22.96
N ILE A 833 -7.66 38.08 -23.82
CA ILE A 833 -6.44 38.66 -24.40
C ILE A 833 -6.78 39.92 -25.23
N LYS A 834 -7.85 39.90 -26.01
CA LYS A 834 -8.32 41.07 -26.78
C LYS A 834 -8.69 42.26 -25.87
N GLN A 835 -9.20 42.00 -24.66
CA GLN A 835 -9.55 43.07 -23.72
C GLN A 835 -8.31 43.62 -22.99
N ILE A 836 -7.40 42.78 -22.49
CA ILE A 836 -6.20 43.27 -21.78
C ILE A 836 -5.25 44.04 -22.70
N ASP A 837 -5.27 43.78 -24.02
CA ASP A 837 -4.51 44.52 -25.02
C ASP A 837 -5.02 45.95 -25.26
N LYS A 838 -6.25 46.28 -24.83
CA LYS A 838 -6.81 47.64 -24.89
C LYS A 838 -6.43 48.48 -23.67
N ILE A 839 -5.88 47.86 -22.62
CA ILE A 839 -5.57 48.53 -21.36
C ILE A 839 -4.15 49.11 -21.44
N GLN A 840 -4.03 50.40 -21.18
CA GLN A 840 -2.75 51.14 -21.16
C GLN A 840 -2.01 50.94 -19.82
N LYS A 841 -1.78 49.68 -19.46
CA LYS A 841 -1.14 49.24 -18.21
C LYS A 841 -0.32 47.97 -18.48
N PRO A 842 0.86 47.78 -17.85
CA PRO A 842 1.67 46.59 -18.12
C PRO A 842 1.00 45.36 -17.48
N ILE A 843 0.46 44.47 -18.32
CA ILE A 843 -0.23 43.25 -17.89
C ILE A 843 0.49 42.04 -18.49
N THR A 844 0.85 41.07 -17.64
CA THR A 844 1.37 39.77 -18.07
C THR A 844 0.52 38.65 -17.51
N LEU A 845 -0.01 37.81 -18.41
CA LEU A 845 -0.78 36.61 -18.13
C LEU A 845 0.12 35.38 -18.22
N VAL A 846 0.22 34.62 -17.13
CA VAL A 846 0.80 33.27 -17.09
C VAL A 846 -0.37 32.29 -17.09
N PHE A 847 -0.73 31.78 -18.27
CA PHE A 847 -1.79 30.78 -18.44
C PHE A 847 -1.19 29.39 -18.38
N TYR A 848 -1.80 28.49 -17.63
CA TYR A 848 -1.44 27.08 -17.60
C TYR A 848 -2.63 26.19 -17.27
N GLY A 849 -2.65 24.98 -17.85
CA GLY A 849 -3.52 23.92 -17.38
C GLY A 849 -2.90 23.21 -16.19
N ASP A 850 -3.65 22.97 -15.12
CA ASP A 850 -3.13 22.36 -13.91
C ASP A 850 -2.84 20.86 -14.07
N HIS A 851 -3.78 20.06 -14.58
CA HIS A 851 -3.59 18.61 -14.74
C HIS A 851 -4.46 18.01 -15.86
N TYR A 852 -4.19 16.74 -16.18
CA TYR A 852 -5.06 15.97 -17.08
C TYR A 852 -6.41 15.64 -16.42
N PRO A 853 -7.51 15.56 -17.19
CA PRO A 853 -8.81 15.13 -16.70
C PRO A 853 -8.82 13.62 -16.38
N SER A 854 -9.54 13.22 -15.33
CA SER A 854 -9.68 11.80 -14.94
C SER A 854 -10.66 10.99 -15.82
N ILE A 855 -10.56 11.11 -17.15
CA ILE A 855 -11.40 10.37 -18.11
C ILE A 855 -10.70 9.08 -18.54
N ILE A 856 -9.38 9.14 -18.75
CA ILE A 856 -8.59 8.03 -19.29
C ILE A 856 -8.03 7.15 -18.17
N SER A 857 -8.07 5.83 -18.39
CA SER A 857 -7.57 4.80 -17.48
C SER A 857 -6.09 5.02 -17.12
N GLN A 858 -5.75 4.87 -15.84
CA GLN A 858 -4.37 5.02 -15.32
C GLN A 858 -3.35 4.04 -15.91
N ASN A 859 -3.76 2.96 -16.57
CA ASN A 859 -2.81 2.08 -17.25
C ASN A 859 -2.06 2.80 -18.39
N TYR A 860 -2.67 3.83 -19.00
CA TYR A 860 -2.04 4.60 -20.06
C TYR A 860 -1.06 5.64 -19.52
N THR A 861 -1.25 6.16 -18.29
CA THR A 861 -0.26 7.06 -17.68
C THR A 861 1.04 6.32 -17.41
N ALA A 862 1.01 5.01 -17.12
CA ALA A 862 2.22 4.20 -17.05
C ALA A 862 2.91 3.98 -18.41
N LYS A 863 2.12 3.89 -19.50
CA LYS A 863 2.63 3.74 -20.88
C LYS A 863 3.20 5.05 -21.44
N TYR A 864 2.61 6.19 -21.08
CA TYR A 864 2.96 7.52 -21.57
C TYR A 864 3.18 8.53 -20.42
N PRO A 865 4.13 8.30 -19.50
CA PRO A 865 4.22 9.03 -18.22
C PRO A 865 4.43 10.53 -18.39
N VAL A 866 5.40 10.93 -19.21
CA VAL A 866 5.71 12.35 -19.45
C VAL A 866 4.58 13.03 -20.23
N GLN A 867 4.10 12.39 -21.31
CA GLN A 867 3.06 12.96 -22.16
C GLN A 867 1.74 13.16 -21.40
N MET A 868 1.33 12.19 -20.59
CA MET A 868 0.07 12.26 -19.83
C MET A 868 0.16 13.02 -18.50
N HIS A 869 1.30 13.67 -18.23
CA HIS A 869 1.45 14.68 -17.18
C HIS A 869 1.92 16.03 -17.76
N SER A 870 1.79 16.23 -19.07
CA SER A 870 2.28 17.42 -19.76
C SER A 870 1.13 18.30 -20.26
N THR A 871 0.76 19.33 -19.50
CA THR A 871 -0.25 20.31 -19.91
C THR A 871 0.37 21.43 -20.76
N ARG A 872 -0.45 22.35 -21.28
CA ARG A 872 0.02 23.53 -22.01
C ARG A 872 0.11 24.74 -21.11
N TYR A 873 1.13 25.56 -21.35
CA TYR A 873 1.23 26.90 -20.78
C TYR A 873 1.59 27.94 -21.85
N PHE A 874 1.27 29.19 -21.56
CA PHE A 874 1.88 30.34 -22.21
C PHE A 874 2.04 31.54 -21.27
N ILE A 875 3.05 32.37 -21.54
CA ILE A 875 3.27 33.64 -20.85
C ILE A 875 3.11 34.76 -21.88
N TYR A 876 2.06 35.56 -21.72
CA TYR A 876 1.69 36.65 -22.63
C TYR A 876 1.76 38.00 -21.91
N SER A 877 2.61 38.89 -22.39
CA SER A 877 2.62 40.30 -21.97
C SER A 877 1.83 41.13 -22.96
N ASN A 878 0.89 41.97 -22.52
CA ASN A 878 0.04 42.77 -23.40
C ASN A 878 0.83 43.80 -24.21
N LYS A 879 0.17 44.44 -25.19
CA LYS A 879 0.79 45.48 -26.04
C LYS A 879 1.54 46.54 -25.24
N TYR A 880 0.91 47.08 -24.19
CA TYR A 880 1.52 48.10 -23.33
C TYR A 880 2.78 47.59 -22.63
N ALA A 881 2.73 46.42 -21.97
CA ALA A 881 3.89 45.85 -21.30
C ALA A 881 5.09 45.67 -22.25
N ARG A 882 4.85 45.22 -23.49
CA ARG A 882 5.92 45.04 -24.48
C ARG A 882 6.56 46.35 -24.92
N GLN A 883 5.77 47.40 -25.06
CA GLN A 883 6.28 48.76 -25.32
C GLN A 883 7.09 49.30 -24.13
N HIS A 884 6.87 48.79 -22.92
CA HIS A 884 7.53 49.20 -21.68
C HIS A 884 8.54 48.14 -21.17
N GLY A 885 9.23 47.47 -22.10
CA GLY A 885 10.40 46.64 -21.79
C GLY A 885 10.12 45.15 -21.55
N ALA A 886 8.86 44.71 -21.50
CA ALA A 886 8.57 43.28 -21.46
C ALA A 886 8.91 42.63 -22.81
N LYS A 887 9.42 41.41 -22.77
CA LYS A 887 9.76 40.62 -23.96
C LYS A 887 8.50 40.02 -24.58
N THR A 888 8.44 40.00 -25.91
CA THR A 888 7.37 39.31 -26.65
C THR A 888 7.38 37.81 -26.38
N ARG A 889 8.57 37.19 -26.35
CA ARG A 889 8.77 35.78 -26.03
C ARG A 889 10.19 35.55 -25.53
N LEU A 890 10.37 34.54 -24.69
CA LEU A 890 11.69 34.05 -24.29
C LEU A 890 12.37 33.29 -25.45
N PRO A 891 13.71 33.19 -25.47
CA PRO A 891 14.43 32.47 -26.52
C PRO A 891 13.91 31.04 -26.69
N ARG A 892 13.45 30.72 -27.91
CA ARG A 892 12.99 29.37 -28.27
C ARG A 892 14.19 28.42 -28.26
N ARG A 893 14.30 27.61 -27.22
CA ARG A 893 15.04 26.34 -27.29
C ARG A 893 14.01 25.28 -27.67
N ALA A 894 14.28 24.46 -28.69
CA ALA A 894 13.29 23.54 -29.26
C ALA A 894 12.82 22.54 -28.19
N ASN A 895 11.50 22.57 -27.92
CA ASN A 895 10.74 21.79 -26.92
C ASN A 895 11.22 21.97 -25.47
N ASN A 896 10.47 22.75 -24.69
CA ASN A 896 10.77 23.08 -23.30
C ASN A 896 9.67 22.48 -22.41
N PHE A 897 9.88 21.25 -21.93
CA PHE A 897 9.22 20.83 -20.69
C PHE A 897 9.74 21.74 -19.57
N VAL A 898 8.82 22.33 -18.82
CA VAL A 898 9.11 23.15 -17.64
C VAL A 898 8.29 22.61 -16.48
N SER A 899 8.75 22.86 -15.26
CA SER A 899 7.92 22.64 -14.08
C SER A 899 6.93 23.80 -13.91
N SER A 900 5.77 23.54 -13.32
CA SER A 900 4.89 24.56 -12.72
C SER A 900 5.67 25.55 -11.84
N SER A 901 6.63 25.05 -11.05
CA SER A 901 7.49 25.85 -10.16
C SER A 901 8.42 26.83 -10.90
N ASP A 902 8.65 26.65 -12.21
CA ASP A 902 9.51 27.54 -13.01
C ASP A 902 8.83 28.88 -13.37
N PHE A 903 7.50 29.00 -13.21
CA PHE A 903 6.76 30.15 -13.75
C PHE A 903 7.15 31.49 -13.13
N ILE A 904 7.59 31.53 -11.86
CA ILE A 904 8.11 32.75 -11.25
C ILE A 904 9.34 33.24 -12.02
N ALA A 905 10.33 32.37 -12.22
CA ALA A 905 11.57 32.70 -12.94
C ALA A 905 11.30 33.11 -14.39
N MET A 906 10.42 32.38 -15.07
CA MET A 906 10.05 32.66 -16.45
C MET A 906 9.28 33.97 -16.61
N MET A 907 8.32 34.24 -15.73
CA MET A 907 7.55 35.49 -15.72
C MET A 907 8.46 36.68 -15.44
N LEU A 908 9.35 36.57 -14.47
CA LEU A 908 10.33 37.60 -14.17
C LEU A 908 11.19 37.88 -15.40
N GLU A 909 11.69 36.85 -16.10
CA GLU A 909 12.47 37.02 -17.34
C GLU A 909 11.71 37.64 -18.50
N GLN A 910 10.43 37.30 -18.64
CA GLN A 910 9.56 37.86 -19.66
C GLN A 910 9.27 39.34 -19.39
N THR A 911 8.98 39.71 -18.16
CA THR A 911 8.69 41.10 -17.78
C THR A 911 9.94 41.96 -17.65
N ASP A 912 11.14 41.38 -17.83
CA ASP A 912 12.43 42.02 -17.57
C ASP A 912 12.55 42.62 -16.16
N SER A 913 11.88 42.01 -15.20
CA SER A 913 11.84 42.48 -13.80
C SER A 913 13.08 42.06 -13.02
N LYS A 914 13.49 42.88 -12.05
CA LYS A 914 14.55 42.53 -11.08
C LYS A 914 14.10 41.37 -10.18
N VAL A 915 15.08 40.63 -9.66
CA VAL A 915 14.90 39.42 -8.86
C VAL A 915 15.47 39.60 -7.44
N THR A 916 14.83 38.98 -6.45
CA THR A 916 15.39 38.76 -5.11
C THR A 916 16.42 37.62 -5.13
N PRO A 917 17.21 37.40 -4.06
CA PRO A 917 18.08 36.22 -3.95
C PRO A 917 17.33 34.89 -4.12
N TYR A 918 16.16 34.72 -3.49
CA TYR A 918 15.34 33.52 -3.68
C TYR A 918 14.93 33.34 -5.15
N GLN A 919 14.45 34.40 -5.79
CA GLN A 919 14.08 34.37 -7.21
C GLN A 919 15.30 34.15 -8.14
N ALA A 920 16.50 34.55 -7.72
CA ALA A 920 17.74 34.26 -8.42
C ALA A 920 18.09 32.77 -8.35
N LEU A 921 17.86 32.11 -7.20
CA LEU A 921 17.95 30.64 -7.08
C LEU A 921 16.96 29.97 -8.05
N LEU A 922 15.68 30.36 -8.03
CA LEU A 922 14.68 29.81 -8.96
C LEU A 922 15.07 30.03 -10.44
N THR A 923 15.68 31.18 -10.74
CA THR A 923 16.19 31.47 -12.10
C THR A 923 17.33 30.53 -12.49
N GLU A 924 18.24 30.21 -11.58
CA GLU A 924 19.33 29.27 -11.82
C GLU A 924 18.83 27.83 -11.96
N VAL A 925 17.86 27.41 -11.14
CA VAL A 925 17.16 26.13 -11.25
C VAL A 925 16.56 25.99 -12.63
N HIS A 926 15.69 26.91 -13.04
CA HIS A 926 15.05 26.89 -14.36
C HIS A 926 16.05 26.88 -15.53
N LYS A 927 17.14 27.66 -15.45
CA LYS A 927 18.09 27.82 -16.56
C LYS A 927 19.06 26.66 -16.71
N LYS A 928 19.41 26.00 -15.60
CA LYS A 928 20.55 25.07 -15.55
C LYS A 928 20.13 23.64 -15.26
N LEU A 929 19.03 23.39 -14.57
CA LEU A 929 18.55 22.03 -14.32
C LEU A 929 17.58 21.58 -15.42
N PRO A 930 17.45 20.27 -15.67
CA PRO A 930 16.26 19.72 -16.30
C PRO A 930 15.02 20.02 -15.44
N ALA A 931 13.83 19.96 -16.03
CA ALA A 931 12.60 20.25 -15.31
C ALA A 931 12.34 19.20 -14.22
N ILE A 932 12.14 19.66 -12.99
CA ILE A 932 11.87 18.79 -11.83
C ILE A 932 10.37 18.50 -11.81
N THR A 933 10.00 17.24 -11.62
CA THR A 933 8.60 16.80 -11.48
C THR A 933 8.52 15.63 -10.50
N ILE A 934 7.31 15.25 -10.09
CA ILE A 934 7.06 14.04 -9.32
C ILE A 934 7.52 12.79 -10.08
N ASN A 935 7.85 11.74 -9.33
CA ASN A 935 8.05 10.41 -9.88
C ASN A 935 6.74 9.84 -10.47
N PHE A 936 6.69 9.58 -11.78
CA PHE A 936 5.48 9.06 -12.43
C PHE A 936 5.20 7.57 -12.13
N LYS A 937 6.18 6.83 -11.61
CA LYS A 937 6.10 5.39 -11.34
C LYS A 937 5.84 5.05 -9.87
N GLY A 938 5.96 6.01 -8.96
CA GLY A 938 5.85 5.78 -7.52
C GLY A 938 5.34 6.99 -6.75
N ASP A 939 5.11 6.81 -5.45
CA ASP A 939 4.53 7.86 -4.60
C ASP A 939 5.61 8.80 -4.00
N LYS A 940 6.90 8.63 -4.35
CA LYS A 940 8.05 9.27 -3.69
C LYS A 940 9.16 9.67 -4.66
N GLY A 941 9.78 10.81 -4.38
CA GLY A 941 10.94 11.34 -5.09
C GLY A 941 10.60 12.08 -6.37
N PHE A 942 11.63 12.64 -7.00
CA PHE A 942 11.51 13.43 -8.22
C PHE A 942 12.02 12.67 -9.45
N GLU A 943 11.55 13.07 -10.62
CA GLU A 943 12.18 12.81 -11.91
C GLU A 943 12.68 14.13 -12.51
N LEU A 944 13.79 14.04 -13.26
CA LEU A 944 14.34 15.14 -14.02
C LEU A 944 14.01 14.93 -15.49
N ILE A 945 13.26 15.84 -16.09
CA ILE A 945 12.84 15.73 -17.48
C ILE A 945 13.65 16.69 -18.33
N GLY A 946 14.38 16.11 -19.27
CA GLY A 946 15.12 16.81 -20.30
C GLY A 946 14.19 17.52 -21.29
N ARG A 947 14.77 18.37 -22.13
CA ARG A 947 14.04 19.17 -23.11
C ARG A 947 13.27 18.33 -24.13
N GLN A 948 13.79 17.16 -24.47
CA GLN A 948 13.14 16.23 -25.42
C GLN A 948 12.12 15.31 -24.73
N GLY A 949 11.82 15.52 -23.43
CA GLY A 949 10.91 14.67 -22.66
C GLY A 949 11.54 13.38 -22.16
N GLN A 950 12.85 13.22 -22.30
CA GLN A 950 13.59 12.09 -21.77
C GLN A 950 13.83 12.25 -20.27
N VAL A 951 13.71 11.15 -19.52
CA VAL A 951 14.08 11.10 -18.10
C VAL A 951 15.61 11.11 -17.98
N ILE A 952 16.14 12.01 -17.17
CA ILE A 952 17.57 12.16 -16.89
C ILE A 952 17.85 11.65 -15.47
N ASP A 953 18.75 10.68 -15.35
CA ASP A 953 19.21 10.21 -14.05
C ASP A 953 20.06 11.31 -13.37
N PRO A 954 19.80 11.67 -12.09
CA PRO A 954 20.55 12.69 -11.36
C PRO A 954 22.08 12.52 -11.39
N LYS A 955 22.60 11.29 -11.55
CA LYS A 955 24.05 11.04 -11.66
C LYS A 955 24.70 11.67 -12.91
N TYR A 956 23.91 11.97 -13.95
CA TYR A 956 24.38 12.62 -15.17
C TYR A 956 24.34 14.15 -15.09
N LEU A 957 23.92 14.72 -13.95
CA LEU A 957 24.07 16.15 -13.71
C LEU A 957 25.55 16.51 -13.53
N THR A 958 25.96 17.64 -14.11
CA THR A 958 27.28 18.23 -13.84
C THR A 958 27.39 18.62 -12.36
N LYS A 959 28.62 18.72 -11.82
CA LYS A 959 28.85 19.16 -10.43
C LYS A 959 28.08 20.44 -10.07
N LYS A 960 28.11 21.43 -10.98
CA LYS A 960 27.38 22.70 -10.79
C LYS A 960 25.85 22.52 -10.76
N GLN A 961 25.30 21.59 -11.53
CA GLN A 961 23.87 21.28 -11.49
C GLN A 961 23.51 20.55 -10.19
N GLN A 962 24.37 19.63 -9.72
CA GLN A 962 24.19 18.96 -8.43
C GLN A 962 24.19 19.96 -7.27
N GLU A 963 25.12 20.93 -7.29
CA GLU A 963 25.15 22.03 -6.30
C GLU A 963 23.85 22.85 -6.31
N ILE A 964 23.36 23.26 -7.48
CA ILE A 964 22.11 24.05 -7.58
C ILE A 964 20.91 23.22 -7.10
N LEU A 965 20.88 21.93 -7.41
CA LEU A 965 19.83 21.03 -6.96
C LEU A 965 19.84 20.89 -5.42
N ALA A 966 21.03 20.74 -4.82
CA ALA A 966 21.19 20.68 -3.37
C ALA A 966 20.83 22.01 -2.69
N ASP A 967 21.20 23.15 -3.27
CA ASP A 967 20.80 24.47 -2.78
C ASP A 967 19.27 24.61 -2.79
N TYR A 968 18.61 24.18 -3.87
CA TYR A 968 17.16 24.21 -4.01
C TYR A 968 16.48 23.27 -3.00
N GLU A 969 16.98 22.05 -2.84
CA GLU A 969 16.48 21.08 -1.86
C GLU A 969 16.61 21.61 -0.43
N ALA A 970 17.72 22.27 -0.09
CA ALA A 970 17.93 22.88 1.22
C ALA A 970 16.95 24.03 1.51
N ILE A 971 16.70 24.91 0.53
CA ILE A 971 15.71 25.99 0.69
C ILE A 971 14.29 25.42 0.76
N GLN A 972 13.94 24.44 -0.08
CA GLN A 972 12.62 23.83 0.01
C GLN A 972 12.42 23.10 1.34
N TYR A 973 13.41 22.37 1.82
CA TYR A 973 13.36 21.75 3.15
C TYR A 973 13.14 22.81 4.24
N ASP A 974 13.92 23.89 4.24
CA ASP A 974 13.79 25.00 5.21
C ASP A 974 12.37 25.54 5.29
N MET A 975 11.72 25.72 4.14
CA MET A 975 10.37 26.31 3.99
C MET A 975 9.21 25.32 4.12
N THR A 976 9.48 24.04 4.36
CA THR A 976 8.44 23.01 4.39
C THR A 976 8.53 22.17 5.66
N ALA A 977 9.62 21.43 5.84
CA ALA A 977 9.84 20.50 6.94
C ALA A 977 10.82 21.03 8.01
N GLY A 978 11.59 22.06 7.68
CA GLY A 978 12.66 22.63 8.50
C GLY A 978 12.18 23.69 9.51
N LYS A 979 13.11 24.57 9.90
CA LYS A 979 12.90 25.64 10.89
C LYS A 979 12.63 27.01 10.26
N ALA A 980 12.52 27.08 8.92
CA ALA A 980 12.26 28.29 8.15
C ALA A 980 13.18 29.46 8.51
N TYR A 981 14.48 29.20 8.58
CA TYR A 981 15.49 30.22 8.84
C TYR A 981 15.49 31.31 7.77
N GLY A 982 15.24 30.95 6.51
CA GLY A 982 15.18 31.87 5.38
C GLY A 982 14.13 32.95 5.56
N LEU A 983 12.98 32.65 6.21
CA LEU A 983 11.91 33.63 6.43
C LEU A 983 12.35 34.77 7.36
N LYS A 984 13.39 34.56 8.16
CA LYS A 984 13.95 35.57 9.09
C LYS A 984 15.02 36.44 8.43
N ILE A 985 15.47 36.09 7.21
CA ILE A 985 16.52 36.84 6.52
C ILE A 985 15.89 37.94 5.66
N LYS A 986 16.13 39.20 6.05
CA LYS A 986 15.68 40.39 5.32
C LYS A 986 16.25 40.40 3.91
N GLY A 987 15.43 40.66 2.90
CA GLY A 987 15.86 40.72 1.51
C GLY A 987 15.89 39.39 0.77
N PHE A 988 15.85 38.24 1.47
CA PHE A 988 15.93 36.92 0.81
C PHE A 988 14.68 36.63 -0.03
N TYR A 989 13.49 36.83 0.56
CA TYR A 989 12.19 36.73 -0.13
C TYR A 989 11.57 38.08 -0.45
N LYS A 990 11.71 39.08 0.45
CA LYS A 990 11.18 40.44 0.35
C LYS A 990 12.24 41.48 0.70
#